data_AF-A0A9D8BD66-F1
#
_entry.id   AF-A0A9D8BD66-F1
#
_cell.length_a   1.000
_cell.length_b   1.000
_cell.length_c   1.000
_cell.angle_alpha   90.00
_cell.angle_beta   90.00
_cell.angle_gamma   90.00
#
_symmetry.space_group_name_H-M   'P 1'
#
loop_
_entity.id
_entity.type
_entity.pdbx_description
1 polymer ?
#
loop_
_entity_poly.entity_id
_entity_poly.type
_entity_poly.pdbx_seq_one_letter_code
_entity_poly.pdbx_strand_id
1 'polypeptide(L)'
;MVKFLFFLTLVSNVFLAIGQNNTFYRKYNLSGMQGALQMEVTDDGGFIATGQHEGNGSHGDCDIYVYKLDVCGNIDWFKIYGTGAQEGGKSIFQMNDGNYLVSGLYSGSPSTYRAFNMKIDANGNVLWIRRYNFEWMMYSLEASNGDIIALGRNSGVLFLMRTDNTGLPIWSRQINGMGDMGLWLDEVTNGDIVLTSVGANNGKDVAVARLTANGNFIWNKTYGGSGWSDQDHTTWSCKGLVDTLDNSIVITSPTYLGGMASENILVAKLSLTDGAVLWSKAFGGAQRDQSRDITKHPGGYAVLGHTNSFGTGINPAANIFEPLSEKDILLFSLSSNGSLQWSKTYGGQDRDKGIGVKYNNDAGFNISAFTTSPYFGNVDASFDPLFIKTDSVGTVGCQMFSPQLIEVPVALTATTAGSIQSTNITHDVPAISSLNFIPNDQYVCQACTSIPNFSISDSTVCVNDTVLLTNITLVGLTCFQQWQIDSLYFDGTTNPEVVFANPGVYTIYLYSNCGLASDTMVRNIYVIDPQTTVPDLICSSSGPVNFTGSPAGGIWSGSNVSNAGVFVPNGLADGMYYTTYNVPEFCAISDSFVVDRPDIFAGNDTLVCVGNSVILSAVSNSPVTYSWNGIAGNNYNYNPMAIGTSNAIVQVVDTNGCINSDTLAVQSHPIPSADFTYLIDCYSTTVNFTSTSTVNPVFNDLLSCQWSVNGNPLQSQNATISHTYNQSGLASMTLVITSQIGQCLDTLTQTLEVPTNPIPSFTYIQLCDYIAALSGQFPANENILNITWSIDNQNLGDDSLTYSHQFLSSGTFPVTFIVTNDYPCVYSVTQNIDLIPEETLEEQTIPNVLTADGDGVNDALEMDVILDECLEYTMSIYNRWGNLVYRFSRNETPFTGLDSSSKELSAGVYFYKIESGTSVRHGNITVIR
;
A
#
# COMPACT_ATOMS: atom_id res chain seq x y z
N MET A 1 21.54 -3.37 -52.19
CA MET A 1 22.98 -3.22 -51.86
C MET A 1 23.08 -1.83 -51.25
N VAL A 2 23.37 -1.61 -49.96
CA VAL A 2 24.17 -2.37 -48.99
C VAL A 2 23.35 -2.68 -47.70
N LYS A 3 23.72 -3.74 -46.96
CA LYS A 3 23.18 -4.08 -45.63
C LYS A 3 23.87 -3.25 -44.54
N PHE A 4 23.18 -2.95 -43.44
CA PHE A 4 23.86 -2.87 -42.14
C PHE A 4 23.14 -3.73 -41.11
N LEU A 5 23.87 -4.73 -40.61
CA LEU A 5 23.52 -5.48 -39.40
C LEU A 5 23.88 -4.63 -38.20
N PHE A 6 23.12 -4.75 -37.11
CA PHE A 6 23.71 -4.68 -35.78
C PHE A 6 23.41 -5.97 -35.04
N PHE A 7 24.48 -6.63 -34.59
CA PHE A 7 24.41 -7.75 -33.65
C PHE A 7 24.21 -7.18 -32.25
N LEU A 8 23.32 -7.79 -31.47
CA LEU A 8 23.46 -7.78 -30.01
C LEU A 8 23.14 -9.19 -29.48
N THR A 9 24.17 -9.84 -28.94
CA THR A 9 24.05 -11.15 -28.28
C THR A 9 24.90 -11.13 -27.02
N LEU A 10 24.27 -11.17 -25.83
CA LEU A 10 24.72 -12.01 -24.72
C LEU A 10 23.73 -12.01 -23.54
N VAL A 11 22.95 -13.11 -23.49
CA VAL A 11 22.68 -13.96 -22.30
C VAL A 11 22.56 -13.28 -20.92
N SER A 12 21.33 -13.28 -20.39
CA SER A 12 21.04 -14.04 -19.16
C SER A 12 19.61 -14.60 -19.21
N ASN A 13 19.48 -15.94 -19.17
CA ASN A 13 18.18 -16.57 -18.94
C ASN A 13 17.84 -16.43 -17.46
N VAL A 14 17.05 -15.41 -17.13
CA VAL A 14 16.26 -15.41 -15.90
C VAL A 14 14.83 -15.71 -16.30
N PHE A 15 14.44 -16.98 -16.19
CA PHE A 15 13.01 -17.31 -16.11
C PHE A 15 12.51 -16.74 -14.78
N LEU A 16 11.96 -15.54 -14.82
CA LEU A 16 11.05 -15.09 -13.78
C LEU A 16 9.84 -16.02 -13.83
N ALA A 17 9.71 -16.86 -12.81
CA ALA A 17 8.46 -17.57 -12.56
C ALA A 17 7.43 -16.52 -12.15
N ILE A 18 6.71 -15.97 -13.13
CA ILE A 18 5.52 -15.18 -12.90
C ILE A 18 4.47 -16.15 -12.38
N GLY A 19 4.29 -16.21 -11.06
CA GLY A 19 3.21 -16.96 -10.45
C GLY A 19 1.88 -16.37 -10.91
N GLN A 20 1.10 -17.14 -11.69
CA GLN A 20 -0.19 -16.71 -12.20
C GLN A 20 -1.31 -17.28 -11.33
N ASN A 21 -2.21 -16.42 -10.86
CA ASN A 21 -3.17 -16.73 -9.79
C ASN A 21 -4.52 -17.30 -10.26
N ASN A 22 -4.65 -17.79 -11.50
CA ASN A 22 -5.94 -18.30 -12.01
C ASN A 22 -5.87 -19.83 -12.12
N THR A 23 -5.73 -20.44 -10.95
CA THR A 23 -5.67 -21.89 -10.74
C THR A 23 -6.95 -22.32 -10.04
N PHE A 24 -7.53 -23.47 -10.40
CA PHE A 24 -8.84 -23.87 -9.88
C PHE A 24 -9.06 -25.38 -9.85
N TYR A 25 -10.00 -25.79 -8.99
CA TYR A 25 -10.60 -27.13 -8.99
C TYR A 25 -12.09 -26.99 -9.25
N ARG A 26 -12.59 -27.75 -10.23
CA ARG A 26 -14.01 -27.84 -10.53
C ARG A 26 -14.44 -29.28 -10.68
N LYS A 27 -15.43 -29.68 -9.89
CA LYS A 27 -16.05 -31.01 -9.96
C LYS A 27 -17.43 -30.88 -10.58
N TYR A 28 -17.83 -31.89 -11.35
CA TYR A 28 -19.19 -32.01 -11.88
C TYR A 28 -19.85 -33.23 -11.22
N ASN A 29 -20.92 -33.03 -10.45
CA ASN A 29 -21.59 -34.11 -9.72
C ASN A 29 -22.46 -34.92 -10.68
N LEU A 30 -22.12 -36.19 -10.88
CA LEU A 30 -22.69 -37.06 -11.90
C LEU A 30 -22.78 -38.52 -11.40
N SER A 31 -23.94 -38.86 -10.83
CA SER A 31 -24.21 -40.20 -10.31
C SER A 31 -23.97 -41.30 -11.35
N GLY A 32 -23.19 -42.32 -10.99
CA GLY A 32 -22.98 -43.50 -11.84
C GLY A 32 -21.88 -43.37 -12.90
N MET A 33 -21.05 -42.32 -12.87
CA MET A 33 -19.89 -42.24 -13.76
C MET A 33 -18.80 -43.26 -13.42
N GLN A 34 -18.22 -43.83 -14.48
CA GLN A 34 -17.06 -44.74 -14.45
C GLN A 34 -15.77 -44.03 -14.91
N GLY A 35 -15.66 -42.73 -14.64
CA GLY A 35 -14.48 -41.89 -14.89
C GLY A 35 -14.33 -41.40 -16.34
N ALA A 36 -13.40 -40.46 -16.54
CA ALA A 36 -12.98 -39.97 -17.85
C ALA A 36 -11.82 -40.81 -18.41
N LEU A 37 -11.77 -40.96 -19.73
CA LEU A 37 -10.77 -41.79 -20.41
C LEU A 37 -9.90 -41.00 -21.39
N GLN A 38 -10.39 -39.88 -21.93
CA GLN A 38 -9.57 -38.90 -22.63
C GLN A 38 -10.19 -37.49 -22.51
N MET A 39 -9.32 -36.47 -22.52
CA MET A 39 -9.66 -35.06 -22.68
C MET A 39 -8.74 -34.42 -23.72
N GLU A 40 -9.21 -33.40 -24.40
CA GLU A 40 -8.41 -32.50 -25.23
C GLU A 40 -8.75 -31.02 -24.96
N VAL A 41 -7.78 -30.12 -25.21
CA VAL A 41 -8.01 -28.67 -25.26
C VAL A 41 -8.62 -28.33 -26.61
N THR A 42 -9.70 -27.55 -26.61
CA THR A 42 -10.36 -27.10 -27.83
C THR A 42 -9.82 -25.76 -28.32
N ASP A 43 -10.02 -25.44 -29.60
CA ASP A 43 -9.46 -24.23 -30.26
C ASP A 43 -9.85 -22.91 -29.58
N ASP A 44 -10.97 -22.90 -28.86
CA ASP A 44 -11.46 -21.79 -28.04
C ASP A 44 -10.77 -21.67 -26.66
N GLY A 45 -9.81 -22.55 -26.35
CA GLY A 45 -9.12 -22.64 -25.06
C GLY A 45 -9.88 -23.41 -23.97
N GLY A 46 -11.06 -23.95 -24.29
CA GLY A 46 -11.83 -24.85 -23.44
C GLY A 46 -11.39 -26.31 -23.53
N PHE A 47 -12.29 -27.24 -23.15
CA PHE A 47 -11.99 -28.66 -23.04
C PHE A 47 -13.11 -29.53 -23.59
N ILE A 48 -12.76 -30.64 -24.23
CA ILE A 48 -13.69 -31.71 -24.59
C ILE A 48 -13.21 -33.02 -23.96
N ALA A 49 -14.10 -33.78 -23.31
CA ALA A 49 -13.74 -35.06 -22.69
C ALA A 49 -14.84 -36.13 -22.82
N THR A 50 -14.46 -37.41 -22.72
CA THR A 50 -15.36 -38.55 -22.83
C THR A 50 -15.02 -39.69 -21.87
N GLY A 51 -16.00 -40.56 -21.63
CA GLY A 51 -15.84 -41.77 -20.83
C GLY A 51 -17.09 -42.67 -20.85
N GLN A 52 -17.37 -43.32 -19.72
CA GLN A 52 -18.50 -44.25 -19.53
C GLN A 52 -19.41 -43.81 -18.38
N HIS A 53 -20.72 -43.95 -18.57
CA HIS A 53 -21.76 -43.61 -17.60
C HIS A 53 -22.72 -44.78 -17.40
N GLU A 54 -22.98 -45.16 -16.16
CA GLU A 54 -23.94 -46.19 -15.74
C GLU A 54 -25.09 -45.54 -14.97
N GLY A 55 -26.26 -46.18 -14.91
CA GLY A 55 -27.15 -46.03 -13.75
C GLY A 55 -27.83 -44.68 -13.46
N ASN A 56 -28.06 -43.79 -14.43
CA ASN A 56 -29.13 -42.76 -14.33
C ASN A 56 -29.49 -42.14 -15.69
N GLY A 57 -30.60 -42.60 -16.29
CA GLY A 57 -31.11 -42.05 -17.56
C GLY A 57 -30.48 -42.61 -18.85
N SER A 58 -29.71 -43.70 -18.76
CA SER A 58 -29.08 -44.36 -19.91
C SER A 58 -30.09 -45.03 -20.85
N HIS A 59 -29.70 -45.21 -22.10
CA HIS A 59 -30.45 -46.04 -23.05
C HIS A 59 -30.25 -47.53 -22.79
N GLY A 60 -29.15 -47.92 -22.10
CA GLY A 60 -28.77 -49.29 -21.80
C GLY A 60 -27.89 -49.45 -20.54
N ASP A 61 -26.98 -50.43 -20.56
CA ASP A 61 -26.17 -50.86 -19.41
C ASP A 61 -25.04 -49.86 -19.09
N CYS A 62 -24.35 -49.35 -20.11
CA CYS A 62 -23.42 -48.22 -20.00
C CYS A 62 -23.53 -47.37 -21.26
N ASP A 63 -23.55 -46.04 -21.12
CA ASP A 63 -23.58 -45.11 -22.25
C ASP A 63 -22.25 -44.34 -22.36
N ILE A 64 -21.98 -43.78 -23.55
CA ILE A 64 -20.92 -42.78 -23.76
C ILE A 64 -21.41 -41.46 -23.16
N TYR A 65 -20.61 -40.79 -22.34
CA TYR A 65 -20.83 -39.35 -22.11
C TYR A 65 -19.78 -38.53 -22.85
N VAL A 66 -20.14 -37.31 -23.22
CA VAL A 66 -19.22 -36.26 -23.65
C VAL A 66 -19.60 -34.96 -22.97
N TYR A 67 -18.61 -34.24 -22.46
CA TYR A 67 -18.78 -32.89 -21.96
C TYR A 67 -17.82 -31.93 -22.66
N LYS A 68 -18.34 -30.76 -23.03
CA LYS A 68 -17.59 -29.60 -23.50
C LYS A 68 -17.60 -28.56 -22.38
N LEU A 69 -16.43 -28.04 -22.06
CA LEU A 69 -16.20 -26.97 -21.12
C LEU A 69 -15.58 -25.76 -21.81
N ASP A 70 -15.81 -24.57 -21.27
CA ASP A 70 -15.06 -23.36 -21.59
C ASP A 70 -13.68 -23.32 -20.88
N VAL A 71 -12.92 -22.25 -21.13
CA VAL A 71 -11.58 -22.01 -20.55
C VAL A 71 -11.55 -21.89 -19.02
N CYS A 72 -12.71 -21.65 -18.38
CA CYS A 72 -12.94 -21.56 -16.94
C CYS A 72 -13.59 -22.84 -16.37
N GLY A 73 -13.75 -23.89 -17.18
CA GLY A 73 -14.45 -25.11 -16.80
C GLY A 73 -15.97 -24.97 -16.69
N ASN A 74 -16.60 -23.90 -17.18
CA ASN A 74 -18.06 -23.87 -17.26
C ASN A 74 -18.51 -24.87 -18.31
N ILE A 75 -19.57 -25.62 -18.05
CA ILE A 75 -20.12 -26.55 -19.05
C ILE A 75 -20.79 -25.74 -20.15
N ASP A 76 -20.25 -25.85 -21.37
CA ASP A 76 -20.92 -25.38 -22.58
C ASP A 76 -22.10 -26.32 -22.91
N TRP A 77 -21.83 -27.63 -22.88
CA TRP A 77 -22.84 -28.68 -22.99
C TRP A 77 -22.34 -30.03 -22.45
N PHE A 78 -23.28 -30.87 -22.01
CA PHE A 78 -23.04 -32.25 -21.60
C PHE A 78 -24.10 -33.14 -22.26
N LYS A 79 -23.67 -34.27 -22.84
CA LYS A 79 -24.55 -35.23 -23.52
C LYS A 79 -24.16 -36.67 -23.25
N ILE A 80 -25.18 -37.52 -23.17
CA ILE A 80 -25.07 -38.97 -23.07
C ILE A 80 -25.51 -39.55 -24.42
N TYR A 81 -24.76 -40.51 -24.97
CA TYR A 81 -25.03 -41.20 -26.23
C TYR A 81 -25.01 -42.70 -25.98
N GLY A 82 -26.07 -43.40 -26.37
CA GLY A 82 -26.15 -44.84 -26.14
C GLY A 82 -27.28 -45.51 -26.89
N THR A 83 -27.36 -46.83 -26.70
CA THR A 83 -28.46 -47.70 -27.13
C THR A 83 -28.83 -48.64 -25.98
N GLY A 84 -29.70 -49.63 -26.19
CA GLY A 84 -30.01 -50.67 -25.19
C GLY A 84 -28.86 -51.63 -24.84
N ALA A 85 -27.61 -51.25 -25.13
CA ALA A 85 -26.41 -52.07 -25.05
C ALA A 85 -25.39 -51.42 -24.09
N GLN A 86 -24.15 -51.91 -24.10
CA GLN A 86 -23.04 -51.26 -23.41
C GLN A 86 -22.16 -50.52 -24.43
N GLU A 87 -22.09 -49.20 -24.35
CA GLU A 87 -21.15 -48.36 -25.08
C GLU A 87 -20.10 -47.73 -24.15
N GLY A 88 -19.10 -47.08 -24.73
CA GLY A 88 -18.17 -46.27 -23.97
C GLY A 88 -17.15 -45.51 -24.81
N GLY A 89 -17.03 -44.21 -24.55
CA GLY A 89 -16.02 -43.35 -25.16
C GLY A 89 -14.64 -43.64 -24.56
N LYS A 90 -13.63 -43.80 -25.42
CA LYS A 90 -12.25 -44.14 -25.05
C LYS A 90 -11.26 -43.07 -25.48
N SER A 91 -11.55 -42.38 -26.59
CA SER A 91 -10.76 -41.28 -27.12
C SER A 91 -11.68 -40.20 -27.66
N ILE A 92 -11.25 -38.95 -27.55
CA ILE A 92 -11.94 -37.78 -28.10
C ILE A 92 -10.91 -36.70 -28.45
N PHE A 93 -11.11 -36.03 -29.58
CA PHE A 93 -10.27 -34.94 -30.07
C PHE A 93 -11.09 -33.96 -30.93
N GLN A 94 -10.61 -32.73 -31.12
CA GLN A 94 -11.24 -31.76 -32.03
C GLN A 94 -10.70 -31.89 -33.45
N MET A 95 -11.61 -32.01 -34.42
CA MET A 95 -11.30 -32.11 -35.84
C MET A 95 -11.04 -30.73 -36.46
N ASN A 96 -10.28 -30.69 -37.56
CA ASN A 96 -9.92 -29.45 -38.27
C ASN A 96 -11.13 -28.65 -38.80
N ASP A 97 -12.31 -29.26 -38.87
CA ASP A 97 -13.58 -28.61 -39.24
C ASP A 97 -14.40 -28.12 -38.03
N GLY A 98 -13.79 -28.08 -36.84
CA GLY A 98 -14.38 -27.62 -35.59
C GLY A 98 -15.33 -28.61 -34.90
N ASN A 99 -15.61 -29.75 -35.53
CA ASN A 99 -16.41 -30.84 -34.97
C ASN A 99 -15.57 -31.74 -34.06
N TYR A 100 -16.17 -32.71 -33.37
CA TYR A 100 -15.43 -33.66 -32.52
C TYR A 100 -15.56 -35.10 -33.02
N LEU A 101 -14.50 -35.89 -32.89
CA LEU A 101 -14.55 -37.33 -33.10
C LEU A 101 -14.42 -38.07 -31.77
N VAL A 102 -15.37 -38.95 -31.49
CA VAL A 102 -15.36 -39.87 -30.35
C VAL A 102 -15.08 -41.28 -30.86
N SER A 103 -14.11 -41.95 -30.27
CA SER A 103 -13.78 -43.35 -30.57
C SER A 103 -13.97 -44.22 -29.35
N GLY A 104 -14.41 -45.47 -29.52
CA GLY A 104 -14.64 -46.36 -28.38
C GLY A 104 -15.12 -47.77 -28.71
N LEU A 105 -15.92 -48.32 -27.79
CA LEU A 105 -16.53 -49.65 -27.89
C LEU A 105 -18.08 -49.60 -27.84
N TYR A 106 -18.69 -50.57 -28.50
CA TYR A 106 -20.12 -50.92 -28.48
C TYR A 106 -20.23 -52.41 -28.19
N SER A 107 -21.17 -52.85 -27.35
CA SER A 107 -21.31 -54.23 -26.93
C SER A 107 -22.79 -54.62 -26.85
N GLY A 108 -23.35 -55.07 -27.98
CA GLY A 108 -24.76 -55.48 -28.09
C GLY A 108 -25.15 -56.78 -27.39
N SER A 109 -24.20 -57.38 -26.66
CA SER A 109 -24.31 -58.58 -25.84
C SER A 109 -22.98 -58.73 -25.07
N PRO A 110 -22.93 -59.25 -23.83
CA PRO A 110 -21.71 -59.36 -23.01
C PRO A 110 -20.49 -60.07 -23.64
N SER A 111 -20.65 -60.70 -24.81
CA SER A 111 -19.62 -61.42 -25.54
C SER A 111 -19.27 -60.85 -26.93
N THR A 112 -19.87 -59.74 -27.38
CA THR A 112 -19.65 -59.20 -28.73
C THR A 112 -19.36 -57.70 -28.74
N TYR A 113 -18.09 -57.36 -28.50
CA TYR A 113 -17.59 -55.99 -28.63
C TYR A 113 -17.34 -55.61 -30.10
N ARG A 114 -17.67 -54.35 -30.44
CA ARG A 114 -17.37 -53.70 -31.71
C ARG A 114 -16.78 -52.31 -31.47
N ALA A 115 -15.68 -52.03 -32.16
CA ALA A 115 -15.05 -50.72 -32.18
C ALA A 115 -15.96 -49.72 -32.90
N PHE A 116 -15.95 -48.46 -32.50
CA PHE A 116 -16.67 -47.41 -33.23
C PHE A 116 -15.88 -46.10 -33.32
N ASN A 117 -16.20 -45.32 -34.35
CA ASN A 117 -15.96 -43.87 -34.43
C ASN A 117 -17.31 -43.17 -34.58
N MET A 118 -17.51 -42.06 -33.88
CA MET A 118 -18.71 -41.23 -33.92
C MET A 118 -18.28 -39.78 -34.08
N LYS A 119 -18.73 -39.11 -35.15
CA LYS A 119 -18.52 -37.68 -35.34
C LYS A 119 -19.74 -36.91 -34.84
N ILE A 120 -19.49 -35.92 -33.98
CA ILE A 120 -20.50 -35.02 -33.43
C ILE A 120 -20.17 -33.58 -33.82
N ASP A 121 -21.19 -32.75 -34.01
CA ASP A 121 -20.99 -31.32 -34.30
C ASP A 121 -20.46 -30.54 -33.08
N ALA A 122 -20.12 -29.26 -33.27
CA ALA A 122 -19.67 -28.37 -32.19
C ALA A 122 -20.66 -28.24 -31.01
N ASN A 123 -21.94 -28.54 -31.22
CA ASN A 123 -23.01 -28.56 -30.20
C ASN A 123 -23.29 -29.98 -29.67
N GLY A 124 -22.48 -30.98 -30.02
CA GLY A 124 -22.64 -32.38 -29.64
C GLY A 124 -23.80 -33.11 -30.35
N ASN A 125 -24.25 -32.70 -31.52
CA ASN A 125 -25.25 -33.47 -32.28
C ASN A 125 -24.56 -34.53 -33.15
N VAL A 126 -25.07 -35.77 -33.15
CA VAL A 126 -24.45 -36.85 -33.93
C VAL A 126 -24.60 -36.59 -35.43
N LEU A 127 -23.47 -36.41 -36.12
CA LEU A 127 -23.40 -36.29 -37.57
C LEU A 127 -23.34 -37.67 -38.23
N TRP A 128 -22.51 -38.56 -37.69
CA TRP A 128 -22.47 -39.96 -38.10
C TRP A 128 -21.84 -40.86 -37.03
N ILE A 129 -22.15 -42.15 -37.11
CA ILE A 129 -21.46 -43.22 -36.38
C ILE A 129 -21.08 -44.35 -37.35
N ARG A 130 -19.92 -44.97 -37.11
CA ARG A 130 -19.40 -46.14 -37.82
C ARG A 130 -18.94 -47.14 -36.78
N ARG A 131 -19.55 -48.33 -36.77
CA ARG A 131 -19.04 -49.48 -36.03
C ARG A 131 -18.23 -50.36 -36.96
N TYR A 132 -17.24 -51.04 -36.41
CA TYR A 132 -16.34 -51.92 -37.15
C TYR A 132 -16.35 -53.32 -36.53
N ASN A 133 -16.16 -54.36 -37.35
CA ASN A 133 -16.21 -55.76 -36.91
C ASN A 133 -14.89 -56.24 -36.25
N PHE A 134 -14.43 -55.51 -35.23
CA PHE A 134 -13.32 -55.87 -34.33
C PHE A 134 -13.57 -55.27 -32.94
N GLU A 135 -12.89 -55.71 -31.87
CA GLU A 135 -13.31 -55.44 -30.49
C GLU A 135 -13.46 -53.96 -30.08
N TRP A 136 -12.35 -53.23 -29.85
CA TRP A 136 -12.38 -51.89 -29.23
C TRP A 136 -11.52 -50.89 -30.03
N MET A 137 -12.03 -49.67 -30.24
CA MET A 137 -11.18 -48.53 -30.59
C MET A 137 -10.69 -47.85 -29.30
N MET A 138 -9.39 -47.57 -29.21
CA MET A 138 -8.75 -47.07 -27.99
C MET A 138 -8.24 -45.63 -28.15
N TYR A 139 -7.73 -45.27 -29.34
CA TYR A 139 -7.23 -43.94 -29.64
C TYR A 139 -7.49 -43.58 -31.11
N SER A 140 -7.66 -42.30 -31.42
CA SER A 140 -7.76 -41.81 -32.80
C SER A 140 -7.28 -40.38 -32.92
N LEU A 141 -6.85 -40.00 -34.12
CA LEU A 141 -6.57 -38.62 -34.52
C LEU A 141 -7.00 -38.36 -35.97
N GLU A 142 -7.05 -37.09 -36.36
CA GLU A 142 -7.17 -36.67 -37.75
C GLU A 142 -5.79 -36.43 -38.34
N ALA A 143 -5.52 -37.08 -39.46
CA ALA A 143 -4.31 -36.94 -40.25
C ALA A 143 -4.28 -35.58 -40.97
N SER A 144 -3.08 -35.15 -41.38
CA SER A 144 -2.83 -33.92 -42.12
C SER A 144 -3.62 -33.76 -43.44
N ASN A 145 -4.20 -34.84 -43.97
CA ASN A 145 -5.06 -34.85 -45.15
C ASN A 145 -6.57 -34.99 -44.85
N GLY A 146 -6.98 -34.98 -43.58
CA GLY A 146 -8.35 -35.15 -43.13
C GLY A 146 -8.80 -36.61 -42.94
N ASP A 147 -7.98 -37.60 -43.27
CA ASP A 147 -8.26 -39.00 -42.94
C ASP A 147 -8.26 -39.20 -41.41
N ILE A 148 -8.95 -40.22 -40.92
CA ILE A 148 -8.88 -40.59 -39.50
C ILE A 148 -7.93 -41.79 -39.36
N ILE A 149 -6.93 -41.67 -38.48
CA ILE A 149 -6.06 -42.79 -38.09
C ILE A 149 -6.47 -43.23 -36.70
N ALA A 150 -6.71 -44.52 -36.51
CA ALA A 150 -7.24 -45.05 -35.26
C ALA A 150 -6.54 -46.36 -34.85
N LEU A 151 -6.33 -46.48 -33.54
CA LEU A 151 -5.63 -47.56 -32.86
C LEU A 151 -6.60 -48.23 -31.87
N GLY A 152 -6.55 -49.55 -31.80
CA GLY A 152 -7.47 -50.35 -31.01
C GLY A 152 -6.92 -51.76 -30.80
N ARG A 153 -7.81 -52.70 -30.50
CA ARG A 153 -7.45 -54.10 -30.27
C ARG A 153 -8.43 -55.05 -30.94
N ASN A 154 -7.96 -56.23 -31.31
CA ASN A 154 -8.79 -57.34 -31.77
C ASN A 154 -8.21 -58.68 -31.30
N SER A 155 -8.98 -59.47 -30.56
CA SER A 155 -8.60 -60.81 -30.06
C SER A 155 -7.25 -60.84 -29.33
N GLY A 156 -7.02 -59.86 -28.45
CA GLY A 156 -5.77 -59.74 -27.68
C GLY A 156 -4.55 -59.36 -28.52
N VAL A 157 -4.74 -58.63 -29.62
CA VAL A 157 -3.66 -58.09 -30.46
C VAL A 157 -3.94 -56.66 -30.89
N LEU A 158 -2.90 -55.82 -30.91
CA LEU A 158 -2.94 -54.44 -31.38
C LEU A 158 -3.49 -54.33 -32.81
N PHE A 159 -4.34 -53.34 -33.04
CA PHE A 159 -5.03 -53.12 -34.30
C PHE A 159 -4.95 -51.65 -34.74
N LEU A 160 -4.53 -51.40 -35.98
CA LEU A 160 -4.36 -50.07 -36.57
C LEU A 160 -5.16 -49.95 -37.86
N MET A 161 -5.85 -48.82 -38.07
CA MET A 161 -6.58 -48.55 -39.30
C MET A 161 -6.56 -47.07 -39.70
N ARG A 162 -6.74 -46.82 -41.00
CA ARG A 162 -6.97 -45.50 -41.59
C ARG A 162 -8.32 -45.51 -42.31
N THR A 163 -9.14 -44.50 -42.08
CA THR A 163 -10.41 -44.27 -42.78
C THR A 163 -10.40 -42.92 -43.47
N ASP A 164 -11.31 -42.70 -44.41
CA ASP A 164 -11.62 -41.35 -44.86
C ASP A 164 -12.29 -40.53 -43.73
N ASN A 165 -12.52 -39.24 -43.99
CA ASN A 165 -13.18 -38.31 -43.07
C ASN A 165 -14.66 -38.62 -42.79
N THR A 166 -15.25 -39.62 -43.46
CA THR A 166 -16.61 -40.12 -43.22
C THR A 166 -16.62 -41.48 -42.49
N GLY A 167 -15.44 -41.98 -42.12
CA GLY A 167 -15.22 -43.23 -41.41
C GLY A 167 -15.32 -44.50 -42.28
N LEU A 168 -15.14 -44.40 -43.60
CA LEU A 168 -15.03 -45.58 -44.47
C LEU A 168 -13.59 -46.12 -44.45
N PRO A 169 -13.35 -47.42 -44.17
CA PRO A 169 -12.01 -48.00 -44.14
C PRO A 169 -11.24 -47.85 -45.46
N ILE A 170 -10.07 -47.24 -45.41
CA ILE A 170 -9.09 -47.20 -46.51
C ILE A 170 -8.16 -48.42 -46.41
N TRP A 171 -7.61 -48.66 -45.22
CA TRP A 171 -6.85 -49.86 -44.90
C TRP A 171 -6.88 -50.20 -43.41
N SER A 172 -6.69 -51.47 -43.08
CA SER A 172 -6.62 -51.95 -41.69
C SER A 172 -5.61 -53.10 -41.52
N ARG A 173 -4.94 -53.13 -40.36
CA ARG A 173 -3.81 -54.02 -40.05
C ARG A 173 -3.81 -54.46 -38.59
N GLN A 174 -3.58 -55.74 -38.36
CA GLN A 174 -3.27 -56.31 -37.06
C GLN A 174 -1.75 -56.38 -36.87
N ILE A 175 -1.27 -56.00 -35.68
CA ILE A 175 0.15 -55.86 -35.37
C ILE A 175 0.53 -56.83 -34.23
N ASN A 176 1.19 -57.93 -34.59
CA ASN A 176 1.56 -58.95 -33.61
C ASN A 176 2.79 -58.52 -32.78
N GLY A 177 2.88 -59.00 -31.53
CA GLY A 177 4.08 -58.87 -30.70
C GLY A 177 4.34 -57.47 -30.12
N MET A 178 3.45 -56.50 -30.33
CA MET A 178 3.48 -55.19 -29.67
C MET A 178 2.53 -55.10 -28.44
N GLY A 179 1.86 -56.21 -28.11
CA GLY A 179 0.80 -56.25 -27.09
C GLY A 179 -0.57 -56.02 -27.70
N ASP A 180 -1.53 -55.67 -26.86
CA ASP A 180 -2.96 -55.55 -27.22
C ASP A 180 -3.60 -54.22 -26.83
N MET A 181 -2.92 -53.36 -26.07
CA MET A 181 -3.46 -52.06 -25.64
C MET A 181 -2.62 -50.92 -26.21
N GLY A 182 -3.06 -50.40 -27.35
CA GLY A 182 -2.52 -49.19 -27.97
C GLY A 182 -3.25 -47.95 -27.48
N LEU A 183 -2.54 -47.03 -26.84
CA LEU A 183 -3.16 -45.91 -26.10
C LEU A 183 -2.84 -44.53 -26.67
N TRP A 184 -1.95 -44.46 -27.64
CA TRP A 184 -1.54 -43.24 -28.30
C TRP A 184 -0.89 -43.54 -29.66
N LEU A 185 -1.15 -42.64 -30.61
CA LEU A 185 -0.50 -42.58 -31.91
C LEU A 185 -0.35 -41.11 -32.34
N ASP A 186 0.50 -40.84 -33.33
CA ASP A 186 0.71 -39.53 -33.93
C ASP A 186 1.06 -39.66 -35.43
N GLU A 187 0.77 -38.63 -36.25
CA GLU A 187 1.22 -38.54 -37.65
C GLU A 187 2.28 -37.44 -37.77
N VAL A 188 3.51 -37.83 -38.12
CA VAL A 188 4.60 -36.85 -38.34
C VAL A 188 4.51 -36.23 -39.73
N THR A 189 5.17 -35.09 -39.94
CA THR A 189 5.02 -34.20 -41.11
C THR A 189 5.24 -34.82 -42.50
N ASN A 190 5.79 -36.03 -42.61
CA ASN A 190 5.90 -36.78 -43.87
C ASN A 190 4.81 -37.85 -44.08
N GLY A 191 3.79 -37.88 -43.21
CA GLY A 191 2.72 -38.87 -43.20
C GLY A 191 3.07 -40.20 -42.53
N ASP A 192 4.24 -40.34 -41.91
CA ASP A 192 4.56 -41.54 -41.13
C ASP A 192 3.75 -41.57 -39.83
N ILE A 193 3.28 -42.76 -39.47
CA ILE A 193 2.50 -43.04 -38.26
C ILE A 193 3.44 -43.52 -37.17
N VAL A 194 3.42 -42.89 -36.01
CA VAL A 194 4.13 -43.32 -34.80
C VAL A 194 3.11 -43.81 -33.79
N LEU A 195 3.37 -44.91 -33.09
CA LEU A 195 2.44 -45.46 -32.10
C LEU A 195 3.15 -46.13 -30.92
N THR A 196 2.45 -46.22 -29.79
CA THR A 196 2.91 -46.94 -28.60
C THR A 196 1.81 -47.83 -28.01
N SER A 197 2.22 -48.93 -27.40
CA SER A 197 1.33 -49.91 -26.75
C SER A 197 1.99 -50.64 -25.59
N VAL A 198 1.18 -51.24 -24.71
CA VAL A 198 1.61 -52.09 -23.59
C VAL A 198 1.11 -53.53 -23.75
N GLY A 199 1.62 -54.44 -22.91
CA GLY A 199 1.25 -55.85 -22.92
C GLY A 199 2.04 -56.71 -23.92
N ALA A 200 3.21 -56.24 -24.38
CA ALA A 200 4.02 -57.02 -25.31
C ALA A 200 4.54 -58.32 -24.69
N ASN A 201 4.39 -59.42 -25.43
CA ASN A 201 4.77 -60.78 -25.01
C ASN A 201 6.16 -60.83 -24.36
N ASN A 202 6.29 -61.61 -23.28
CA ASN A 202 7.49 -61.81 -22.46
C ASN A 202 7.86 -60.67 -21.48
N GLY A 203 6.85 -59.95 -20.95
CA GLY A 203 7.03 -59.09 -19.77
C GLY A 203 7.81 -57.79 -20.03
N LYS A 204 7.67 -57.25 -21.25
CA LYS A 204 8.22 -55.94 -21.65
C LYS A 204 7.30 -54.80 -21.22
N ASP A 205 7.92 -53.69 -20.83
CA ASP A 205 7.24 -52.54 -20.24
C ASP A 205 6.43 -51.75 -21.29
N VAL A 206 6.94 -51.67 -22.53
CA VAL A 206 6.36 -50.84 -23.60
C VAL A 206 6.81 -51.30 -25.00
N ALA A 207 5.96 -51.09 -26.01
CA ALA A 207 6.25 -51.30 -27.43
C ALA A 207 6.03 -50.02 -28.23
N VAL A 208 6.94 -49.69 -29.14
CA VAL A 208 6.88 -48.48 -29.98
C VAL A 208 7.16 -48.87 -31.42
N ALA A 209 6.47 -48.24 -32.38
CA ALA A 209 6.77 -48.40 -33.79
C ALA A 209 6.58 -47.10 -34.58
N ARG A 210 7.29 -47.03 -35.70
CA ARG A 210 7.10 -46.06 -36.77
C ARG A 210 6.76 -46.79 -38.06
N LEU A 211 5.72 -46.35 -38.75
CA LEU A 211 5.20 -46.91 -39.99
C LEU A 211 5.10 -45.79 -41.04
N THR A 212 5.14 -46.14 -42.32
CA THR A 212 4.77 -45.24 -43.41
C THR A 212 3.27 -44.92 -43.39
N ALA A 213 2.82 -43.88 -44.11
CA ALA A 213 1.40 -43.52 -44.30
C ALA A 213 0.48 -44.68 -44.74
N ASN A 214 1.06 -45.69 -45.41
CA ASN A 214 0.38 -46.91 -45.87
C ASN A 214 0.40 -48.06 -44.83
N GLY A 215 0.89 -47.80 -43.62
CA GLY A 215 0.97 -48.78 -42.53
C GLY A 215 2.05 -49.84 -42.69
N ASN A 216 3.14 -49.59 -43.43
CA ASN A 216 4.30 -50.50 -43.50
C ASN A 216 5.36 -50.06 -42.49
N PHE A 217 5.93 -50.98 -41.69
CA PHE A 217 6.97 -50.63 -40.70
C PHE A 217 8.22 -50.00 -41.33
N ILE A 218 8.68 -48.93 -40.70
CA ILE A 218 10.05 -48.40 -40.82
C ILE A 218 10.91 -49.05 -39.73
N TRP A 219 10.41 -49.05 -38.49
CA TRP A 219 10.96 -49.84 -37.37
C TRP A 219 9.87 -50.16 -36.34
N ASN A 220 10.06 -51.24 -35.58
CA ASN A 220 9.26 -51.58 -34.41
C ASN A 220 10.18 -52.16 -33.32
N LYS A 221 9.94 -51.83 -32.06
CA LYS A 221 10.71 -52.37 -30.92
C LYS A 221 9.88 -52.44 -29.65
N THR A 222 10.21 -53.40 -28.79
CA THR A 222 9.76 -53.50 -27.41
C THR A 222 10.92 -53.17 -26.48
N TYR A 223 10.63 -52.48 -25.37
CA TYR A 223 11.59 -52.00 -24.39
C TYR A 223 11.15 -52.46 -22.99
N GLY A 224 12.11 -52.59 -22.08
CA GLY A 224 11.82 -52.91 -20.68
C GLY A 224 12.45 -54.21 -20.16
N GLY A 225 12.13 -54.52 -18.91
CA GLY A 225 12.72 -55.62 -18.13
C GLY A 225 12.06 -56.98 -18.34
N SER A 226 11.87 -57.67 -17.21
CA SER A 226 11.08 -58.89 -17.05
C SER A 226 10.28 -58.77 -15.75
N GLY A 227 9.03 -58.33 -15.84
CA GLY A 227 8.16 -58.19 -14.68
C GLY A 227 6.93 -57.35 -15.00
N TRP A 228 5.83 -58.01 -15.34
CA TRP A 228 4.54 -57.34 -15.46
C TRP A 228 3.46 -58.23 -14.85
N SER A 229 2.64 -57.67 -13.97
CA SER A 229 1.48 -58.35 -13.38
C SER A 229 0.25 -57.46 -13.50
N ASP A 230 -0.83 -58.04 -14.01
CA ASP A 230 -2.04 -57.31 -14.42
C ASP A 230 -3.07 -57.27 -13.29
N GLN A 231 -2.85 -56.40 -12.28
CA GLN A 231 -3.70 -56.36 -11.08
C GLN A 231 -4.59 -55.12 -10.91
N ASP A 232 -4.47 -54.06 -11.72
CA ASP A 232 -5.17 -52.79 -11.42
C ASP A 232 -5.22 -51.78 -12.60
N HIS A 233 -5.86 -52.15 -13.72
CA HIS A 233 -6.02 -51.30 -14.93
C HIS A 233 -4.70 -50.61 -15.38
N THR A 234 -3.57 -51.28 -15.13
CA THR A 234 -2.18 -50.87 -15.44
C THR A 234 -1.94 -50.75 -16.94
N THR A 235 -2.81 -51.39 -17.73
CA THR A 235 -2.83 -51.43 -19.20
C THR A 235 -3.27 -50.14 -19.87
N TRP A 236 -3.69 -49.11 -19.12
CA TRP A 236 -4.08 -47.79 -19.62
C TRP A 236 -3.09 -46.67 -19.27
N SER A 237 -1.84 -47.03 -18.94
CA SER A 237 -0.86 -46.12 -18.31
C SER A 237 0.36 -45.78 -19.20
N CYS A 238 0.29 -46.02 -20.52
CA CYS A 238 1.32 -45.61 -21.48
C CYS A 238 0.86 -44.50 -22.43
N LYS A 239 1.76 -43.57 -22.75
CA LYS A 239 1.57 -42.56 -23.80
C LYS A 239 2.89 -42.28 -24.51
N GLY A 240 2.79 -41.56 -25.63
CA GLY A 240 3.93 -41.06 -26.37
C GLY A 240 3.78 -39.56 -26.64
N LEU A 241 4.87 -38.95 -27.10
CA LEU A 241 4.90 -37.61 -27.66
C LEU A 241 6.06 -37.51 -28.64
N VAL A 242 5.79 -37.10 -29.89
CA VAL A 242 6.87 -36.81 -30.85
C VAL A 242 7.46 -35.43 -30.57
N ASP A 243 8.78 -35.35 -30.51
CA ASP A 243 9.52 -34.09 -30.64
C ASP A 243 10.18 -34.05 -32.02
N THR A 244 9.52 -33.39 -32.97
CA THR A 244 10.00 -33.25 -34.34
C THR A 244 11.25 -32.36 -34.46
N LEU A 245 11.47 -31.44 -33.51
CA LEU A 245 12.64 -30.57 -33.49
C LEU A 245 13.91 -31.33 -33.07
N ASP A 246 13.77 -32.27 -32.13
CA ASP A 246 14.86 -33.14 -31.67
C ASP A 246 14.84 -34.53 -32.34
N ASN A 247 14.00 -34.72 -33.37
CA ASN A 247 13.81 -35.98 -34.10
C ASN A 247 13.71 -37.20 -33.17
N SER A 248 12.88 -37.10 -32.14
CA SER A 248 12.75 -38.08 -31.07
C SER A 248 11.29 -38.33 -30.70
N ILE A 249 11.06 -39.41 -29.95
CA ILE A 249 9.79 -39.67 -29.27
C ILE A 249 10.08 -39.89 -27.79
N VAL A 250 9.32 -39.23 -26.92
CA VAL A 250 9.28 -39.56 -25.49
C VAL A 250 8.09 -40.47 -25.25
N ILE A 251 8.27 -41.51 -24.47
CA ILE A 251 7.23 -42.44 -24.04
C ILE A 251 7.19 -42.57 -22.53
N THR A 252 6.02 -42.92 -22.01
CA THR A 252 5.82 -43.32 -20.61
C THR A 252 5.21 -44.70 -20.52
N SER A 253 5.50 -45.46 -19.46
CA SER A 253 4.83 -46.74 -19.14
C SER A 253 5.01 -47.11 -17.66
N PRO A 254 4.26 -48.08 -17.13
CA PRO A 254 4.65 -48.76 -15.89
C PRO A 254 5.98 -49.53 -16.06
N THR A 255 6.74 -49.69 -14.98
CA THR A 255 7.93 -50.57 -14.91
C THR A 255 8.24 -50.97 -13.47
N TYR A 256 8.96 -52.08 -13.26
CA TYR A 256 9.62 -52.40 -11.98
C TYR A 256 11.12 -52.06 -12.00
N LEU A 257 11.63 -51.49 -13.09
CA LEU A 257 13.01 -51.02 -13.17
C LEU A 257 13.22 -49.84 -12.22
N GLY A 258 14.44 -49.70 -11.68
CA GLY A 258 14.80 -48.69 -10.68
C GLY A 258 14.76 -49.19 -9.22
N GLY A 259 14.13 -50.33 -8.95
CA GLY A 259 14.26 -51.03 -7.65
C GLY A 259 13.46 -50.45 -6.49
N MET A 260 12.49 -49.56 -6.77
CA MET A 260 11.70 -48.82 -5.77
C MET A 260 10.52 -49.65 -5.19
N ALA A 261 10.77 -50.91 -4.84
CA ALA A 261 9.84 -51.87 -4.20
C ALA A 261 8.52 -52.24 -4.93
N SER A 262 7.96 -51.39 -5.79
CA SER A 262 6.68 -51.59 -6.48
C SER A 262 6.74 -51.15 -7.96
N GLU A 263 5.58 -51.04 -8.61
CA GLU A 263 5.44 -50.52 -9.98
C GLU A 263 5.64 -48.99 -9.99
N ASN A 264 6.46 -48.51 -10.90
CA ASN A 264 6.89 -47.11 -11.03
C ASN A 264 6.72 -46.62 -12.47
N ILE A 265 6.94 -45.31 -12.71
CA ILE A 265 6.78 -44.67 -14.01
C ILE A 265 8.10 -44.70 -14.79
N LEU A 266 8.19 -45.52 -15.83
CA LEU A 266 9.22 -45.38 -16.86
C LEU A 266 8.93 -44.13 -17.68
N VAL A 267 9.94 -43.29 -17.87
CA VAL A 267 9.99 -42.30 -18.96
C VAL A 267 11.25 -42.56 -19.78
N ALA A 268 11.10 -42.67 -21.10
CA ALA A 268 12.20 -42.94 -22.00
C ALA A 268 12.11 -42.07 -23.26
N LYS A 269 13.24 -41.53 -23.68
CA LYS A 269 13.39 -40.79 -24.94
C LYS A 269 14.10 -41.66 -25.95
N LEU A 270 13.51 -41.80 -27.13
CA LEU A 270 13.96 -42.68 -28.20
C LEU A 270 14.20 -41.87 -29.48
N SER A 271 15.19 -42.26 -30.29
CA SER A 271 15.41 -41.75 -31.64
C SER A 271 14.23 -42.10 -32.54
N LEU A 272 13.65 -41.11 -33.21
CA LEU A 272 12.54 -41.31 -34.15
C LEU A 272 13.00 -41.97 -35.46
N THR A 273 14.30 -41.92 -35.76
CA THR A 273 14.91 -42.50 -36.96
C THR A 273 14.88 -44.03 -36.93
N ASP A 274 15.21 -44.62 -35.79
CA ASP A 274 15.55 -46.04 -35.67
C ASP A 274 15.12 -46.70 -34.35
N GLY A 275 14.51 -45.95 -33.42
CA GLY A 275 14.14 -46.44 -32.09
C GLY A 275 15.33 -46.76 -31.19
N ALA A 276 16.50 -46.13 -31.34
CA ALA A 276 17.57 -46.20 -30.35
C ALA A 276 17.18 -45.47 -29.05
N VAL A 277 17.58 -45.98 -27.89
CA VAL A 277 17.32 -45.32 -26.60
C VAL A 277 18.32 -44.18 -26.41
N LEU A 278 17.83 -42.95 -26.26
CA LEU A 278 18.65 -41.76 -26.00
C LEU A 278 18.86 -41.54 -24.51
N TRP A 279 17.80 -41.69 -23.71
CA TRP A 279 17.86 -41.81 -22.24
C TRP A 279 16.62 -42.51 -21.70
N SER A 280 16.71 -43.09 -20.50
CA SER A 280 15.58 -43.73 -19.82
C SER A 280 15.74 -43.69 -18.30
N LYS A 281 14.65 -43.39 -17.59
CA LYS A 281 14.60 -43.17 -16.13
C LYS A 281 13.29 -43.70 -15.57
N ALA A 282 13.33 -44.25 -14.36
CA ALA A 282 12.15 -44.62 -13.59
C ALA A 282 11.87 -43.54 -12.53
N PHE A 283 10.60 -43.19 -12.36
CA PHE A 283 10.11 -42.18 -11.42
C PHE A 283 9.02 -42.75 -10.52
N GLY A 284 9.07 -42.46 -9.22
CA GLY A 284 8.05 -42.89 -8.26
C GLY A 284 8.64 -42.99 -6.84
N GLY A 285 8.12 -43.92 -6.05
CA GLY A 285 8.53 -44.16 -4.67
C GLY A 285 8.25 -45.60 -4.23
N ALA A 286 8.02 -45.79 -2.93
CA ALA A 286 7.96 -47.14 -2.33
C ALA A 286 6.67 -47.93 -2.62
N GLN A 287 5.67 -47.31 -3.23
CA GLN A 287 4.40 -47.92 -3.63
C GLN A 287 4.14 -47.73 -5.13
N ARG A 288 2.94 -48.05 -5.58
CA ARG A 288 2.52 -48.03 -6.99
C ARG A 288 2.41 -46.60 -7.53
N ASP A 289 3.16 -46.29 -8.58
CA ASP A 289 3.12 -45.02 -9.33
C ASP A 289 2.92 -45.30 -10.83
N GLN A 290 2.03 -44.55 -11.49
CA GLN A 290 1.66 -44.79 -12.89
C GLN A 290 1.44 -43.49 -13.68
N SER A 291 2.05 -43.36 -14.87
CA SER A 291 1.72 -42.31 -15.84
C SER A 291 0.36 -42.54 -16.48
N ARG A 292 -0.23 -41.47 -17.01
CA ARG A 292 -1.48 -41.48 -17.79
C ARG A 292 -1.39 -40.58 -19.02
N ASP A 293 -0.71 -39.45 -18.92
CA ASP A 293 -0.51 -38.56 -20.07
C ASP A 293 0.80 -37.78 -20.04
N ILE A 294 1.22 -37.28 -21.20
CA ILE A 294 2.45 -36.51 -21.37
C ILE A 294 2.25 -35.37 -22.36
N THR A 295 2.67 -34.16 -21.98
CA THR A 295 2.69 -32.98 -22.85
C THR A 295 4.09 -32.38 -22.92
N LYS A 296 4.42 -31.76 -24.06
CA LYS A 296 5.63 -30.95 -24.21
C LYS A 296 5.34 -29.53 -23.73
N HIS A 297 6.36 -28.87 -23.20
CA HIS A 297 6.35 -27.44 -22.84
C HIS A 297 7.74 -26.83 -23.12
N PRO A 298 7.92 -25.50 -23.08
CA PRO A 298 9.20 -24.86 -23.40
C PRO A 298 10.39 -25.32 -22.55
N GLY A 299 10.16 -25.75 -21.31
CA GLY A 299 11.20 -26.28 -20.42
C GLY A 299 11.52 -27.76 -20.60
N GLY A 300 10.70 -28.52 -21.35
CA GLY A 300 10.84 -29.96 -21.55
C GLY A 300 9.50 -30.69 -21.69
N TYR A 301 9.18 -31.56 -20.75
CA TYR A 301 7.98 -32.40 -20.76
C TYR A 301 7.30 -32.38 -19.39
N ALA A 302 5.97 -32.45 -19.36
CA ALA A 302 5.22 -32.71 -18.14
C ALA A 302 4.48 -34.04 -18.26
N VAL A 303 4.61 -34.88 -17.24
CA VAL A 303 4.00 -36.21 -17.15
C VAL A 303 2.95 -36.18 -16.05
N LEU A 304 1.72 -36.52 -16.42
CA LEU A 304 0.59 -36.69 -15.51
C LEU A 304 0.36 -38.18 -15.24
N GLY A 305 -0.10 -38.51 -14.05
CA GLY A 305 -0.35 -39.86 -13.59
C GLY A 305 -1.11 -39.91 -12.27
N HIS A 306 -0.88 -40.99 -11.52
CA HIS A 306 -1.30 -41.14 -10.13
C HIS A 306 -0.27 -41.91 -9.30
N THR A 307 -0.32 -41.72 -7.97
CA THR A 307 0.66 -42.19 -6.98
C THR A 307 0.01 -42.78 -5.75
N ASN A 308 0.55 -43.90 -5.26
CA ASN A 308 0.37 -44.37 -3.88
C ASN A 308 1.56 -44.03 -2.97
N SER A 309 2.68 -43.54 -3.53
CA SER A 309 3.94 -43.35 -2.82
C SER A 309 4.02 -42.09 -1.97
N PHE A 310 3.14 -41.11 -2.20
CA PHE A 310 3.32 -39.71 -1.78
C PHE A 310 2.11 -39.08 -1.05
N GLY A 311 1.30 -39.90 -0.39
CA GLY A 311 0.10 -39.44 0.31
C GLY A 311 0.38 -38.72 1.64
N THR A 312 0.48 -37.38 1.61
CA THR A 312 0.21 -36.49 2.77
C THR A 312 -0.22 -35.10 2.29
N GLY A 313 -1.43 -34.65 2.65
CA GLY A 313 -1.89 -33.29 2.40
C GLY A 313 -1.34 -32.32 3.45
N ILE A 314 -0.67 -31.24 3.01
CA ILE A 314 -0.21 -30.16 3.89
C ILE A 314 -0.56 -28.82 3.23
N ASN A 315 -1.75 -28.29 3.55
CA ASN A 315 -2.06 -26.87 3.36
C ASN A 315 -2.58 -26.27 4.69
N PRO A 316 -1.67 -25.84 5.59
CA PRO A 316 -2.04 -25.27 6.88
C PRO A 316 -2.81 -23.94 6.76
N ALA A 317 -2.57 -23.19 5.68
CA ALA A 317 -3.26 -21.92 5.41
C ALA A 317 -4.74 -22.13 5.08
N ALA A 318 -5.11 -23.31 4.56
CA ALA A 318 -6.51 -23.70 4.29
C ALA A 318 -7.15 -24.53 5.41
N ASN A 319 -6.43 -24.81 6.51
CA ASN A 319 -6.94 -25.49 7.70
C ASN A 319 -7.53 -26.91 7.45
N ILE A 320 -6.99 -27.63 6.46
CA ILE A 320 -7.45 -28.98 6.05
C ILE A 320 -6.41 -30.02 6.49
N PHE A 321 -6.86 -31.04 7.25
CA PHE A 321 -6.01 -32.01 7.96
C PHE A 321 -6.42 -33.46 7.66
N GLU A 322 -6.47 -33.82 6.38
CA GLU A 322 -6.98 -35.11 5.92
C GLU A 322 -5.82 -36.01 5.41
N PRO A 323 -5.71 -37.29 5.82
CA PRO A 323 -4.72 -38.21 5.27
C PRO A 323 -5.09 -38.63 3.84
N LEU A 324 -4.18 -38.40 2.88
CA LEU A 324 -4.32 -38.93 1.52
C LEU A 324 -4.00 -40.43 1.54
N SER A 325 -5.01 -41.30 1.48
CA SER A 325 -4.85 -42.74 1.73
C SER A 325 -5.11 -43.67 0.53
N GLU A 326 -5.62 -43.17 -0.59
CA GLU A 326 -5.73 -43.92 -1.84
C GLU A 326 -5.37 -43.07 -3.07
N LYS A 327 -4.45 -43.53 -3.93
CA LYS A 327 -4.15 -43.00 -5.29
C LYS A 327 -4.42 -41.51 -5.51
N ASP A 328 -3.44 -40.65 -5.26
CA ASP A 328 -3.49 -39.22 -5.62
C ASP A 328 -3.07 -38.97 -7.07
N ILE A 329 -3.46 -37.83 -7.64
CA ILE A 329 -2.99 -37.36 -8.95
C ILE A 329 -1.53 -36.92 -8.80
N LEU A 330 -0.66 -37.35 -9.72
CA LEU A 330 0.75 -36.94 -9.77
C LEU A 330 1.01 -36.18 -11.07
N LEU A 331 1.50 -34.93 -10.97
CA LEU A 331 2.06 -34.18 -12.11
C LEU A 331 3.52 -33.86 -11.83
N PHE A 332 4.41 -34.13 -12.77
CA PHE A 332 5.81 -33.76 -12.65
C PHE A 332 6.40 -33.28 -13.98
N SER A 333 7.32 -32.33 -13.89
CA SER A 333 8.03 -31.78 -15.04
C SER A 333 9.46 -32.29 -15.12
N LEU A 334 9.86 -32.66 -16.33
CA LEU A 334 11.20 -33.04 -16.71
C LEU A 334 11.76 -32.03 -17.71
N SER A 335 13.05 -31.76 -17.60
CA SER A 335 13.80 -31.08 -18.65
C SER A 335 13.99 -31.95 -19.89
N SER A 336 14.46 -31.37 -21.01
CA SER A 336 14.60 -32.09 -22.31
C SER A 336 15.57 -33.29 -22.30
N ASN A 337 16.48 -33.34 -21.31
CA ASN A 337 17.40 -34.46 -21.03
C ASN A 337 16.85 -35.46 -19.98
N GLY A 338 15.60 -35.26 -19.55
CA GLY A 338 14.88 -36.11 -18.61
C GLY A 338 15.14 -35.84 -17.13
N SER A 339 15.89 -34.81 -16.73
CA SER A 339 16.08 -34.51 -15.29
C SER A 339 14.86 -33.81 -14.69
N LEU A 340 14.41 -34.31 -13.53
CA LEU A 340 13.30 -33.75 -12.74
C LEU A 340 13.51 -32.26 -12.44
N GLN A 341 12.46 -31.47 -12.68
CA GLN A 341 12.40 -30.03 -12.37
C GLN A 341 11.52 -29.77 -11.14
N TRP A 342 10.34 -30.38 -11.09
CA TRP A 342 9.40 -30.32 -9.97
C TRP A 342 8.39 -31.47 -10.06
N SER A 343 7.75 -31.78 -8.93
CA SER A 343 6.67 -32.77 -8.80
C SER A 343 5.61 -32.27 -7.81
N LYS A 344 4.34 -32.45 -8.17
CA LYS A 344 3.15 -32.03 -7.42
C LYS A 344 2.15 -33.19 -7.31
N THR A 345 1.45 -33.26 -6.19
CA THR A 345 0.29 -34.15 -6.03
C THR A 345 -0.97 -33.39 -5.65
N TYR A 346 -2.10 -33.91 -6.13
CA TYR A 346 -3.44 -33.34 -5.95
C TYR A 346 -4.43 -34.47 -5.61
N GLY A 347 -5.27 -34.31 -4.59
CA GLY A 347 -6.19 -35.35 -4.16
C GLY A 347 -6.77 -35.11 -2.77
N GLY A 348 -7.53 -36.09 -2.30
CA GLY A 348 -8.14 -36.20 -0.96
C GLY A 348 -7.91 -37.57 -0.34
N GLN A 349 -8.83 -38.05 0.52
CA GLN A 349 -8.63 -39.30 1.24
C GLN A 349 -8.68 -40.56 0.35
N ASP A 350 -9.49 -40.51 -0.71
CA ASP A 350 -9.80 -41.63 -1.60
C ASP A 350 -9.24 -41.37 -3.02
N ARG A 351 -9.55 -42.27 -3.96
CA ARG A 351 -8.95 -42.29 -5.31
C ARG A 351 -9.22 -41.02 -6.14
N ASP A 352 -8.14 -40.29 -6.41
CA ASP A 352 -8.06 -39.13 -7.30
C ASP A 352 -7.05 -39.40 -8.43
N LYS A 353 -7.50 -39.58 -9.68
CA LYS A 353 -6.60 -39.98 -10.78
C LYS A 353 -6.59 -39.03 -11.96
N GLY A 354 -5.40 -38.56 -12.34
CA GLY A 354 -5.19 -37.81 -13.57
C GLY A 354 -5.37 -38.69 -14.81
N ILE A 355 -5.95 -38.12 -15.87
CA ILE A 355 -6.33 -38.80 -17.11
C ILE A 355 -5.62 -38.20 -18.31
N GLY A 356 -5.63 -36.87 -18.45
CA GLY A 356 -5.03 -36.13 -19.57
C GLY A 356 -4.43 -34.81 -19.12
N VAL A 357 -3.30 -34.41 -19.73
CA VAL A 357 -2.61 -33.14 -19.45
C VAL A 357 -2.30 -32.39 -20.73
N LYS A 358 -2.54 -31.08 -20.72
CA LYS A 358 -2.12 -30.18 -21.80
C LYS A 358 -1.40 -28.97 -21.22
N TYR A 359 -0.35 -28.54 -21.92
CA TYR A 359 0.33 -27.28 -21.66
C TYR A 359 -0.34 -26.16 -22.46
N ASN A 360 -0.44 -24.98 -21.85
CA ASN A 360 -1.32 -23.91 -22.33
C ASN A 360 -0.55 -22.69 -22.87
N ASN A 361 -1.28 -21.83 -23.57
CA ASN A 361 -0.77 -20.51 -23.99
C ASN A 361 -0.54 -19.56 -22.79
N ASP A 362 -1.22 -19.77 -21.65
CA ASP A 362 -0.96 -19.08 -20.38
C ASP A 362 0.24 -19.66 -19.59
N ALA A 363 0.98 -20.57 -20.21
CA ALA A 363 2.09 -21.31 -19.62
C ALA A 363 1.73 -22.23 -18.44
N GLY A 364 0.45 -22.39 -18.08
CA GLY A 364 -0.02 -23.36 -17.09
C GLY A 364 -0.28 -24.76 -17.65
N PHE A 365 -0.81 -25.65 -16.81
CA PHE A 365 -1.29 -26.97 -17.23
C PHE A 365 -2.77 -27.16 -16.92
N ASN A 366 -3.50 -27.72 -17.88
CA ASN A 366 -4.85 -28.22 -17.66
C ASN A 366 -4.82 -29.74 -17.48
N ILE A 367 -5.58 -30.23 -16.50
CA ILE A 367 -5.63 -31.63 -16.09
C ILE A 367 -7.09 -32.08 -16.04
N SER A 368 -7.42 -33.15 -16.76
CA SER A 368 -8.60 -33.96 -16.44
C SER A 368 -8.23 -35.02 -15.43
N ALA A 369 -9.13 -35.23 -14.48
CA ALA A 369 -9.06 -36.29 -13.49
C ALA A 369 -10.45 -36.83 -13.19
N PHE A 370 -10.50 -37.85 -12.34
CA PHE A 370 -11.71 -38.20 -11.60
C PHE A 370 -11.41 -38.27 -10.10
N THR A 371 -12.46 -38.11 -9.29
CA THR A 371 -12.40 -38.12 -7.84
C THR A 371 -13.49 -39.00 -7.24
N THR A 372 -13.11 -39.93 -6.35
CA THR A 372 -14.06 -40.53 -5.39
C THR A 372 -14.03 -39.84 -4.02
N SER A 373 -13.14 -38.86 -3.82
CA SER A 373 -12.83 -38.25 -2.52
C SER A 373 -13.96 -37.36 -1.97
N PRO A 374 -14.42 -37.59 -0.73
CA PRO A 374 -15.32 -36.69 -0.01
C PRO A 374 -14.80 -35.27 0.13
N TYR A 375 -13.48 -35.07 0.02
CA TYR A 375 -12.86 -33.74 -0.02
C TYR A 375 -13.47 -32.85 -1.13
N PHE A 376 -13.69 -33.40 -2.33
CA PHE A 376 -14.33 -32.68 -3.43
C PHE A 376 -15.88 -32.81 -3.39
N GLY A 377 -16.45 -33.16 -2.23
CA GLY A 377 -17.89 -33.31 -2.02
C GLY A 377 -18.50 -34.57 -2.63
N ASN A 378 -17.70 -35.62 -2.91
CA ASN A 378 -18.23 -36.92 -3.34
C ASN A 378 -18.84 -37.67 -2.14
N VAL A 379 -20.03 -38.26 -2.31
CA VAL A 379 -20.77 -38.95 -1.22
C VAL A 379 -21.33 -40.31 -1.61
N ASP A 380 -21.16 -40.74 -2.86
CA ASP A 380 -21.72 -41.99 -3.41
C ASP A 380 -20.66 -42.93 -4.02
N ALA A 381 -19.39 -42.57 -3.90
CA ALA A 381 -18.22 -43.29 -4.45
C ALA A 381 -18.24 -43.42 -6.00
N SER A 382 -19.02 -42.60 -6.69
CA SER A 382 -18.94 -42.41 -8.15
C SER A 382 -17.56 -41.87 -8.56
N PHE A 383 -17.13 -42.12 -9.80
CA PHE A 383 -15.92 -41.50 -10.33
C PHE A 383 -16.27 -40.15 -10.98
N ASP A 384 -16.69 -39.19 -10.15
CA ASP A 384 -17.00 -37.81 -10.55
C ASP A 384 -15.82 -37.17 -11.32
N PRO A 385 -16.03 -36.46 -12.44
CA PRO A 385 -14.96 -35.78 -13.14
C PRO A 385 -14.47 -34.57 -12.36
N LEU A 386 -13.16 -34.50 -12.18
CA LEU A 386 -12.45 -33.39 -11.56
C LEU A 386 -11.60 -32.71 -12.63
N PHE A 387 -11.80 -31.42 -12.83
CA PHE A 387 -10.96 -30.60 -13.67
C PHE A 387 -10.05 -29.71 -12.82
N ILE A 388 -8.77 -29.65 -13.17
CA ILE A 388 -7.76 -28.88 -12.44
C ILE A 388 -6.98 -28.01 -13.43
N LYS A 389 -6.87 -26.72 -13.12
CA LYS A 389 -5.96 -25.80 -13.81
C LYS A 389 -4.86 -25.34 -12.87
N THR A 390 -3.62 -25.45 -13.34
CA THR A 390 -2.39 -25.18 -12.57
C THR A 390 -1.53 -24.12 -13.25
N ASP A 391 -0.64 -23.48 -12.50
CA ASP A 391 0.35 -22.55 -13.06
C ASP A 391 1.52 -23.28 -13.76
N SER A 392 2.48 -22.51 -14.27
CA SER A 392 3.67 -23.02 -14.98
C SER A 392 4.59 -23.95 -14.19
N VAL A 393 4.44 -24.05 -12.87
CA VAL A 393 5.18 -24.98 -12.00
C VAL A 393 4.24 -25.98 -11.30
N GLY A 394 3.02 -26.15 -11.82
CA GLY A 394 2.03 -27.08 -11.31
C GLY A 394 1.31 -26.61 -10.04
N THR A 395 1.46 -25.35 -9.63
CA THR A 395 0.79 -24.80 -8.44
C THR A 395 -0.71 -24.68 -8.65
N VAL A 396 -1.48 -25.00 -7.60
CA VAL A 396 -2.87 -24.57 -7.44
C VAL A 396 -3.00 -23.91 -6.06
N GLY A 397 -3.82 -22.87 -5.91
CA GLY A 397 -3.96 -22.09 -4.67
C GLY A 397 -4.54 -22.83 -3.46
N CYS A 398 -4.83 -24.11 -3.60
CA CYS A 398 -5.62 -24.97 -2.72
C CYS A 398 -5.21 -26.43 -3.00
N GLN A 399 -5.37 -27.32 -2.00
CA GLN A 399 -4.97 -28.75 -2.03
C GLN A 399 -3.89 -29.15 -3.03
N MET A 400 -2.64 -29.03 -2.61
CA MET A 400 -1.51 -29.54 -3.36
C MET A 400 -0.38 -29.85 -2.40
N PHE A 401 0.31 -30.97 -2.63
CA PHE A 401 1.58 -31.29 -1.99
C PHE A 401 2.69 -31.28 -3.04
N SER A 402 3.94 -31.04 -2.62
CA SER A 402 5.12 -31.05 -3.50
C SER A 402 6.06 -32.19 -3.07
N PRO A 403 5.76 -33.44 -3.47
CA PRO A 403 6.50 -34.60 -3.01
C PRO A 403 7.92 -34.65 -3.54
N GLN A 404 8.79 -35.36 -2.81
CA GLN A 404 10.13 -35.72 -3.26
C GLN A 404 10.06 -36.96 -4.16
N LEU A 405 9.73 -36.76 -5.44
CA LEU A 405 9.68 -37.84 -6.44
C LEU A 405 11.08 -38.41 -6.68
N ILE A 406 11.26 -39.73 -6.52
CA ILE A 406 12.56 -40.39 -6.70
C ILE A 406 12.78 -40.61 -8.20
N GLU A 407 13.97 -40.26 -8.69
CA GLU A 407 14.42 -40.49 -10.07
C GLU A 407 15.56 -41.52 -10.06
N VAL A 408 15.43 -42.60 -10.84
CA VAL A 408 16.47 -43.62 -11.01
C VAL A 408 16.78 -43.83 -12.50
N PRO A 409 18.01 -43.57 -12.98
CA PRO A 409 18.41 -43.93 -14.34
C PRO A 409 18.34 -45.45 -14.57
N VAL A 410 17.72 -45.88 -15.67
CA VAL A 410 17.52 -47.30 -16.01
C VAL A 410 18.01 -47.60 -17.42
N ALA A 411 18.56 -48.80 -17.63
CA ALA A 411 18.99 -49.25 -18.94
C ALA A 411 17.89 -50.10 -19.60
N LEU A 412 17.45 -49.72 -20.80
CA LEU A 412 16.44 -50.45 -21.57
C LEU A 412 17.09 -51.30 -22.67
N THR A 413 16.73 -52.58 -22.73
CA THR A 413 17.08 -53.45 -23.86
C THR A 413 15.96 -53.41 -24.89
N ALA A 414 16.29 -53.05 -26.13
CA ALA A 414 15.33 -52.97 -27.23
C ALA A 414 15.32 -54.27 -28.07
N THR A 415 14.14 -54.84 -28.29
CA THR A 415 13.96 -56.08 -29.07
C THR A 415 12.95 -55.86 -30.20
N THR A 416 13.20 -56.37 -31.41
CA THR A 416 12.28 -56.23 -32.56
C THR A 416 10.91 -56.85 -32.25
N ALA A 417 9.83 -56.14 -32.58
CA ALA A 417 8.46 -56.62 -32.39
C ALA A 417 7.97 -57.46 -33.59
N GLY A 418 6.74 -57.98 -33.51
CA GLY A 418 6.22 -58.98 -34.45
C GLY A 418 5.77 -58.46 -35.81
N SER A 419 5.14 -59.35 -36.57
CA SER A 419 4.75 -59.14 -37.97
C SER A 419 3.37 -58.51 -38.15
N ILE A 420 3.23 -57.72 -39.22
CA ILE A 420 1.96 -57.15 -39.68
C ILE A 420 1.11 -58.22 -40.38
N GLN A 421 -0.21 -58.21 -40.16
CA GLN A 421 -1.19 -58.90 -40.98
C GLN A 421 -2.25 -57.92 -41.49
N SER A 422 -2.49 -57.89 -42.79
CA SER A 422 -3.58 -57.11 -43.40
C SER A 422 -4.91 -57.80 -43.15
N THR A 423 -5.92 -57.03 -42.73
CA THR A 423 -7.27 -57.52 -42.45
C THR A 423 -8.28 -56.68 -43.21
N ASN A 424 -9.33 -57.32 -43.74
CA ASN A 424 -10.46 -56.60 -44.36
C ASN A 424 -11.51 -56.34 -43.28
N ILE A 425 -11.75 -55.07 -42.95
CA ILE A 425 -12.83 -54.66 -42.07
C ILE A 425 -14.03 -54.18 -42.90
N THR A 426 -15.20 -54.71 -42.55
CA THR A 426 -16.49 -54.10 -42.89
C THR A 426 -16.97 -53.24 -41.72
N HIS A 427 -17.66 -52.16 -42.04
CA HIS A 427 -18.30 -51.28 -41.06
C HIS A 427 -19.82 -51.32 -41.22
N ASP A 428 -20.55 -50.96 -40.16
CA ASP A 428 -22.00 -50.73 -40.20
C ASP A 428 -22.39 -49.41 -39.52
N VAL A 429 -23.54 -48.86 -39.91
CA VAL A 429 -24.07 -47.57 -39.42
C VAL A 429 -25.28 -47.85 -38.51
N PRO A 430 -25.11 -47.86 -37.18
CA PRO A 430 -26.25 -47.90 -36.27
C PRO A 430 -26.97 -46.55 -36.18
N ALA A 431 -28.19 -46.58 -35.65
CA ALA A 431 -28.75 -45.44 -34.95
C ALA A 431 -28.24 -45.44 -33.50
N ILE A 432 -27.77 -44.29 -33.03
CA ILE A 432 -27.48 -44.01 -31.62
C ILE A 432 -28.26 -42.75 -31.24
N SER A 433 -28.86 -42.70 -30.07
CA SER A 433 -29.60 -41.55 -29.58
C SER A 433 -28.77 -40.75 -28.58
N SER A 434 -28.94 -39.43 -28.58
CA SER A 434 -28.31 -38.52 -27.63
C SER A 434 -29.34 -37.96 -26.65
N LEU A 435 -29.05 -38.02 -25.36
CA LEU A 435 -29.79 -37.35 -24.29
C LEU A 435 -28.97 -36.15 -23.77
N ASN A 436 -29.60 -34.98 -23.70
CA ASN A 436 -29.01 -33.83 -23.00
C ASN A 436 -29.10 -34.09 -21.49
N PHE A 437 -28.02 -33.89 -20.77
CA PHE A 437 -27.99 -33.99 -19.32
C PHE A 437 -27.33 -32.73 -18.75
N ILE A 438 -27.86 -32.22 -17.64
CA ILE A 438 -27.37 -30.99 -16.99
C ILE A 438 -26.87 -31.42 -15.60
N PRO A 439 -25.54 -31.60 -15.40
CA PRO A 439 -25.00 -31.89 -14.09
C PRO A 439 -25.00 -30.64 -13.20
N ASN A 440 -24.96 -30.86 -11.90
CA ASN A 440 -24.69 -29.79 -10.94
C ASN A 440 -23.17 -29.67 -10.75
N ASP A 441 -22.59 -28.54 -11.11
CA ASP A 441 -21.20 -28.23 -10.86
C ASP A 441 -20.98 -27.75 -9.42
N GLN A 442 -19.80 -28.03 -8.87
CA GLN A 442 -19.35 -27.48 -7.60
C GLN A 442 -17.92 -26.96 -7.73
N TYR A 443 -17.76 -25.70 -7.35
CA TYR A 443 -16.46 -25.07 -7.20
C TYR A 443 -15.87 -25.46 -5.84
N VAL A 444 -14.73 -26.12 -5.87
CA VAL A 444 -13.95 -26.43 -4.66
C VAL A 444 -12.87 -25.35 -4.45
N CYS A 445 -12.52 -24.61 -5.51
CA CYS A 445 -11.56 -23.51 -5.50
C CYS A 445 -11.77 -22.62 -6.74
N GLN A 446 -11.67 -21.29 -6.63
CA GLN A 446 -12.04 -20.30 -7.67
C GLN A 446 -11.00 -19.16 -7.77
N ALA A 447 -10.95 -18.31 -8.82
CA ALA A 447 -12.06 -17.70 -9.56
C ALA A 447 -11.84 -17.51 -11.08
N CYS A 448 -12.93 -17.16 -11.80
CA CYS A 448 -12.95 -16.89 -13.24
C CYS A 448 -14.22 -16.09 -13.63
N THR A 449 -14.10 -14.89 -14.19
CA THR A 449 -15.16 -14.25 -15.04
C THR A 449 -14.48 -13.58 -16.26
N SER A 450 -15.17 -12.77 -17.06
CA SER A 450 -14.62 -12.24 -18.33
C SER A 450 -15.05 -10.82 -18.74
N ILE A 451 -15.90 -10.14 -17.96
CA ILE A 451 -16.38 -8.78 -18.29
C ILE A 451 -15.39 -7.75 -17.71
N PRO A 452 -14.71 -6.92 -18.53
CA PRO A 452 -13.81 -5.89 -18.03
C PRO A 452 -14.53 -4.98 -17.04
N ASN A 453 -13.93 -4.83 -15.86
CA ASN A 453 -14.46 -4.00 -14.79
C ASN A 453 -13.32 -3.24 -14.10
N PHE A 454 -13.49 -1.94 -13.89
CA PHE A 454 -12.55 -1.12 -13.12
C PHE A 454 -13.28 -0.09 -12.28
N SER A 455 -12.69 0.20 -11.12
CA SER A 455 -13.01 1.39 -10.35
C SER A 455 -11.94 2.47 -10.57
N ILE A 456 -12.36 3.70 -10.38
CA ILE A 456 -11.52 4.89 -10.40
C ILE A 456 -11.55 5.42 -8.95
N SER A 457 -10.42 5.82 -8.39
CA SER A 457 -10.38 6.40 -7.04
C SER A 457 -11.25 7.64 -6.91
N ASP A 458 -11.22 8.51 -7.93
CA ASP A 458 -12.14 9.63 -8.09
C ASP A 458 -12.40 9.90 -9.58
N SER A 459 -13.66 10.20 -9.91
CA SER A 459 -14.10 10.53 -11.27
C SER A 459 -13.93 12.01 -11.64
N THR A 460 -13.70 12.90 -10.67
CA THR A 460 -13.48 14.34 -10.90
C THR A 460 -12.36 14.85 -10.01
N VAL A 461 -11.25 15.32 -10.59
CA VAL A 461 -10.01 15.64 -9.84
C VAL A 461 -9.36 16.93 -10.30
N CYS A 462 -8.43 17.46 -9.51
CA CYS A 462 -7.67 18.65 -9.83
C CYS A 462 -6.54 18.37 -10.84
N VAL A 463 -6.05 19.41 -11.51
CA VAL A 463 -4.77 19.32 -12.24
C VAL A 463 -3.64 18.96 -11.27
N ASN A 464 -2.82 17.99 -11.67
CA ASN A 464 -1.76 17.35 -10.89
C ASN A 464 -2.20 16.42 -9.74
N ASP A 465 -3.49 16.16 -9.55
CA ASP A 465 -3.92 15.07 -8.66
C ASP A 465 -3.60 13.70 -9.27
N THR A 466 -3.29 12.74 -8.40
CA THR A 466 -3.09 11.34 -8.76
C THR A 466 -4.41 10.59 -8.72
N VAL A 467 -4.85 10.06 -9.87
CA VAL A 467 -5.96 9.11 -9.95
C VAL A 467 -5.41 7.69 -9.95
N LEU A 468 -5.85 6.86 -9.02
CA LEU A 468 -5.58 5.42 -9.04
C LEU A 468 -6.67 4.71 -9.84
N LEU A 469 -6.29 4.09 -10.95
CA LEU A 469 -7.15 3.17 -11.70
C LEU A 469 -6.99 1.77 -11.12
N THR A 470 -8.05 1.24 -10.51
CA THR A 470 -8.04 -0.12 -9.97
C THR A 470 -8.76 -1.06 -10.92
N ASN A 471 -8.02 -1.95 -11.58
CA ASN A 471 -8.63 -3.05 -12.30
C ASN A 471 -9.29 -4.00 -11.29
N ILE A 472 -10.61 -4.14 -11.39
CA ILE A 472 -11.42 -5.09 -10.60
C ILE A 472 -12.05 -6.15 -11.51
N THR A 473 -11.47 -6.37 -12.70
CA THR A 473 -11.87 -7.42 -13.62
C THR A 473 -11.47 -8.75 -13.01
N LEU A 474 -12.47 -9.59 -12.75
CA LEU A 474 -12.24 -11.02 -12.64
C LEU A 474 -12.06 -11.53 -14.07
N VAL A 475 -10.88 -12.01 -14.45
CA VAL A 475 -10.55 -12.42 -15.84
C VAL A 475 -10.16 -13.89 -15.93
N GLY A 476 -10.46 -14.51 -17.07
CA GLY A 476 -9.81 -15.75 -17.50
C GLY A 476 -8.34 -15.51 -17.88
N LEU A 477 -7.47 -16.50 -17.70
CA LEU A 477 -6.00 -16.30 -17.78
C LEU A 477 -5.43 -16.24 -19.20
N THR A 478 -6.27 -16.48 -20.21
CA THR A 478 -5.95 -16.23 -21.63
C THR A 478 -6.41 -14.84 -22.10
N CYS A 479 -6.98 -14.03 -21.22
CA CYS A 479 -7.50 -12.72 -21.55
C CYS A 479 -6.40 -11.66 -21.51
N PHE A 480 -6.02 -11.12 -22.67
CA PHE A 480 -5.19 -9.93 -22.74
C PHE A 480 -5.98 -8.73 -22.23
N GLN A 481 -5.45 -8.05 -21.20
CA GLN A 481 -6.01 -6.81 -20.68
C GLN A 481 -5.07 -5.63 -20.96
N GLN A 482 -5.66 -4.50 -21.34
CA GLN A 482 -4.92 -3.30 -21.67
C GLN A 482 -5.72 -2.06 -21.28
N TRP A 483 -5.08 -1.17 -20.55
CA TRP A 483 -5.57 0.19 -20.36
C TRP A 483 -5.25 1.02 -21.60
N GLN A 484 -6.18 1.87 -22.02
CA GLN A 484 -5.89 3.00 -22.89
C GLN A 484 -6.37 4.29 -22.24
N ILE A 485 -5.48 5.28 -22.21
CA ILE A 485 -5.70 6.63 -21.71
C ILE A 485 -5.22 7.55 -22.82
N ASP A 486 -6.16 8.22 -23.50
CA ASP A 486 -5.94 8.92 -24.76
C ASP A 486 -5.19 8.06 -25.81
N SER A 487 -3.91 8.36 -26.05
CA SER A 487 -3.02 7.63 -26.98
C SER A 487 -1.97 6.77 -26.29
N LEU A 488 -1.99 6.68 -24.96
CA LEU A 488 -1.07 5.88 -24.16
C LEU A 488 -1.71 4.55 -23.76
N TYR A 489 -0.91 3.49 -23.79
CA TYR A 489 -1.33 2.13 -23.48
C TYR A 489 -0.52 1.60 -22.31
N PHE A 490 -1.20 1.01 -21.33
CA PHE A 490 -0.59 0.43 -20.13
C PHE A 490 -1.06 -1.02 -19.94
N ASP A 491 -0.24 -1.83 -19.27
CA ASP A 491 -0.56 -3.23 -18.97
C ASP A 491 -1.78 -3.30 -18.06
N GLY A 492 -2.86 -3.96 -18.52
CA GLY A 492 -4.11 -4.08 -17.79
C GLY A 492 -3.98 -4.82 -16.46
N THR A 493 -2.93 -5.64 -16.27
CA THR A 493 -2.67 -6.34 -15.01
C THR A 493 -2.11 -5.43 -13.91
N THR A 494 -1.67 -4.22 -14.27
CA THR A 494 -1.20 -3.20 -13.33
C THR A 494 -2.30 -2.19 -13.01
N ASN A 495 -2.27 -1.59 -11.82
CA ASN A 495 -3.13 -0.48 -11.45
C ASN A 495 -2.34 0.82 -11.63
N PRO A 496 -2.47 1.54 -12.76
CA PRO A 496 -1.69 2.76 -12.99
C PRO A 496 -2.20 3.90 -12.10
N GLU A 497 -1.24 4.60 -11.51
CA GLU A 497 -1.42 5.95 -10.98
C GLU A 497 -1.21 6.95 -12.12
N VAL A 498 -2.19 7.83 -12.33
CA VAL A 498 -2.24 8.73 -13.48
C VAL A 498 -2.39 10.16 -12.99
N VAL A 499 -1.47 11.02 -13.40
CA VAL A 499 -1.45 12.45 -13.07
C VAL A 499 -1.80 13.25 -14.32
N PHE A 500 -2.83 14.10 -14.23
CA PHE A 500 -3.31 14.88 -15.37
C PHE A 500 -2.82 16.34 -15.28
N ALA A 501 -1.91 16.70 -16.18
CA ALA A 501 -1.26 18.02 -16.19
C ALA A 501 -2.07 19.14 -16.88
N ASN A 502 -3.23 18.84 -17.46
CA ASN A 502 -4.10 19.81 -18.15
C ASN A 502 -5.58 19.50 -17.88
N PRO A 503 -6.46 20.51 -17.75
CA PRO A 503 -7.89 20.29 -17.57
C PRO A 503 -8.55 19.72 -18.84
N GLY A 504 -9.57 18.88 -18.65
CA GLY A 504 -10.26 18.23 -19.76
C GLY A 504 -11.12 17.03 -19.33
N VAL A 505 -11.74 16.38 -20.32
CA VAL A 505 -12.42 15.09 -20.15
C VAL A 505 -11.54 14.01 -20.74
N TYR A 506 -11.03 13.12 -19.89
CA TYR A 506 -10.18 12.00 -20.29
C TYR A 506 -11.00 10.72 -20.31
N THR A 507 -11.03 10.03 -21.45
CA THR A 507 -11.76 8.77 -21.58
C THR A 507 -10.81 7.60 -21.36
N ILE A 508 -11.13 6.79 -20.35
CA ILE A 508 -10.39 5.62 -19.92
C ILE A 508 -11.08 4.38 -20.49
N TYR A 509 -10.31 3.56 -21.20
CA TYR A 509 -10.74 2.27 -21.70
C TYR A 509 -9.99 1.16 -20.97
N LEU A 510 -10.71 0.12 -20.56
CA LEU A 510 -10.12 -1.16 -20.20
C LEU A 510 -10.62 -2.22 -21.17
N TYR A 511 -9.71 -2.71 -22.01
CA TYR A 511 -9.96 -3.80 -22.94
C TYR A 511 -9.76 -5.14 -22.23
N SER A 512 -10.60 -6.13 -22.55
CA SER A 512 -10.38 -7.54 -22.20
C SER A 512 -10.61 -8.40 -23.43
N ASN A 513 -9.60 -9.18 -23.85
CA ASN A 513 -9.64 -9.99 -25.05
C ASN A 513 -9.25 -11.45 -24.75
N CYS A 514 -10.26 -12.31 -24.66
CA CYS A 514 -10.21 -13.72 -24.29
C CYS A 514 -10.32 -14.61 -25.54
N GLY A 515 -9.25 -14.72 -26.32
CA GLY A 515 -9.20 -15.54 -27.54
C GLY A 515 -10.02 -14.94 -28.69
N LEU A 516 -11.24 -15.44 -28.91
CA LEU A 516 -12.16 -14.93 -29.96
C LEU A 516 -13.19 -13.92 -29.42
N ALA A 517 -13.29 -13.76 -28.10
CA ALA A 517 -14.23 -12.84 -27.46
C ALA A 517 -13.49 -11.61 -26.91
N SER A 518 -13.93 -10.41 -27.29
CA SER A 518 -13.40 -9.14 -26.78
C SER A 518 -14.52 -8.25 -26.26
N ASP A 519 -14.33 -7.66 -25.10
CA ASP A 519 -15.23 -6.66 -24.51
C ASP A 519 -14.43 -5.42 -24.06
N THR A 520 -15.11 -4.31 -23.81
CA THR A 520 -14.48 -3.03 -23.47
C THR A 520 -15.31 -2.26 -22.46
N MET A 521 -14.70 -1.95 -21.33
CA MET A 521 -15.29 -1.03 -20.36
C MET A 521 -14.79 0.40 -20.61
N VAL A 522 -15.69 1.37 -20.51
CA VAL A 522 -15.38 2.79 -20.67
C VAL A 522 -15.84 3.58 -19.44
N ARG A 523 -15.00 4.54 -19.02
CA ARG A 523 -15.32 5.58 -18.02
C ARG A 523 -14.65 6.90 -18.43
N ASN A 524 -15.17 8.01 -17.91
CA ASN A 524 -14.56 9.33 -18.07
C ASN A 524 -14.03 9.82 -16.72
N ILE A 525 -12.91 10.53 -16.76
CA ILE A 525 -12.40 11.36 -15.67
C ILE A 525 -12.55 12.82 -16.09
N TYR A 526 -13.06 13.65 -15.20
CA TYR A 526 -13.21 15.10 -15.38
C TYR A 526 -12.08 15.80 -14.62
N VAL A 527 -11.04 16.25 -15.33
CA VAL A 527 -9.93 16.98 -14.71
C VAL A 527 -10.27 18.46 -14.76
N ILE A 528 -10.42 19.06 -13.58
CA ILE A 528 -10.73 20.48 -13.43
C ILE A 528 -9.49 21.25 -12.98
N ASP A 529 -9.31 22.42 -13.58
CA ASP A 529 -8.39 23.43 -13.10
C ASP A 529 -9.25 24.59 -12.60
N PRO A 530 -9.50 24.71 -11.28
CA PRO A 530 -10.29 25.81 -10.75
C PRO A 530 -9.50 27.11 -10.92
N GLN A 531 -9.96 27.98 -11.80
CA GLN A 531 -9.35 29.26 -12.08
C GLN A 531 -10.16 30.39 -11.44
N THR A 532 -9.49 31.24 -10.66
CA THR A 532 -10.07 32.45 -10.07
C THR A 532 -9.73 33.68 -10.89
N THR A 533 -10.57 34.70 -10.78
CA THR A 533 -10.23 36.07 -11.20
C THR A 533 -10.62 36.99 -10.05
N VAL A 534 -9.64 37.25 -9.20
CA VAL A 534 -9.72 38.20 -8.09
C VAL A 534 -8.86 39.41 -8.47
N PRO A 535 -9.29 40.66 -8.24
CA PRO A 535 -8.42 41.83 -8.44
C PRO A 535 -7.28 41.85 -7.41
N ASP A 536 -6.03 41.99 -7.86
CA ASP A 536 -4.82 42.05 -7.01
C ASP A 536 -4.92 43.08 -5.86
N LEU A 537 -5.69 44.15 -6.11
CA LEU A 537 -5.91 45.27 -5.20
C LEU A 537 -7.40 45.61 -5.12
N ILE A 538 -7.94 45.70 -3.92
CA ILE A 538 -9.32 46.13 -3.66
C ILE A 538 -9.32 47.24 -2.62
N CYS A 539 -9.85 48.39 -3.00
CA CYS A 539 -9.98 49.52 -2.08
C CYS A 539 -11.01 49.22 -1.00
N SER A 540 -10.66 49.40 0.26
CA SER A 540 -11.57 49.32 1.44
C SER A 540 -12.89 50.12 1.26
N SER A 541 -12.85 51.20 0.48
CA SER A 541 -13.94 52.12 0.17
C SER A 541 -14.75 51.76 -1.08
N SER A 542 -14.40 50.69 -1.81
CA SER A 542 -15.17 50.26 -2.99
C SER A 542 -16.51 49.63 -2.60
N GLY A 543 -17.44 49.58 -3.56
CA GLY A 543 -18.64 48.75 -3.43
C GLY A 543 -18.30 47.25 -3.41
N PRO A 544 -19.31 46.37 -3.19
CA PRO A 544 -19.11 44.93 -3.23
C PRO A 544 -18.49 44.48 -4.55
N VAL A 545 -17.42 43.69 -4.47
CA VAL A 545 -16.67 43.17 -5.62
C VAL A 545 -17.11 41.73 -5.87
N ASN A 546 -17.45 41.40 -7.11
CA ASN A 546 -17.79 40.03 -7.50
C ASN A 546 -16.54 39.33 -8.01
N PHE A 547 -16.10 38.29 -7.32
CA PHE A 547 -15.08 37.37 -7.83
C PHE A 547 -15.72 36.37 -8.78
N THR A 548 -14.99 35.97 -9.83
CA THR A 548 -15.46 34.96 -10.78
C THR A 548 -14.56 33.74 -10.72
N GLY A 549 -15.18 32.56 -10.61
CA GLY A 549 -14.50 31.27 -10.58
C GLY A 549 -14.97 30.39 -11.73
N SER A 550 -14.04 29.67 -12.35
CA SER A 550 -14.30 28.71 -13.42
C SER A 550 -13.79 27.32 -13.00
N PRO A 551 -14.55 26.23 -13.16
CA PRO A 551 -15.92 26.17 -13.66
C PRO A 551 -16.93 26.81 -12.70
N ALA A 552 -18.10 27.22 -13.21
CA ALA A 552 -19.14 27.87 -12.42
C ALA A 552 -19.88 26.88 -11.50
N GLY A 553 -20.23 27.34 -10.28
CA GLY A 553 -20.99 26.55 -9.30
C GLY A 553 -20.24 26.20 -8.02
N GLY A 554 -18.97 26.62 -7.88
CA GLY A 554 -18.22 26.50 -6.64
C GLY A 554 -18.68 27.48 -5.56
N ILE A 555 -18.24 27.23 -4.33
CA ILE A 555 -18.52 28.00 -3.13
C ILE A 555 -17.26 28.79 -2.75
N TRP A 556 -17.41 30.10 -2.60
CA TRP A 556 -16.33 30.95 -2.11
C TRP A 556 -16.28 30.98 -0.58
N SER A 557 -15.08 31.11 -0.02
CA SER A 557 -14.85 31.37 1.39
C SER A 557 -13.69 32.36 1.59
N GLY A 558 -13.70 33.06 2.72
CA GLY A 558 -12.71 34.09 3.07
C GLY A 558 -13.33 35.19 3.93
N SER A 559 -12.50 36.03 4.55
CA SER A 559 -12.98 37.15 5.37
C SER A 559 -13.83 38.11 4.54
N ASN A 560 -15.08 38.35 4.95
CA ASN A 560 -16.11 39.10 4.22
C ASN A 560 -16.38 38.65 2.77
N VAL A 561 -16.01 37.41 2.39
CA VAL A 561 -16.40 36.80 1.12
C VAL A 561 -17.62 35.92 1.34
N SER A 562 -18.72 36.23 0.66
CA SER A 562 -19.92 35.38 0.67
C SER A 562 -19.75 34.14 -0.21
N ASN A 563 -20.49 33.07 0.08
CA ASN A 563 -20.50 31.82 -0.70
C ASN A 563 -20.70 32.01 -2.22
N ALA A 564 -21.34 33.10 -2.64
CA ALA A 564 -21.59 33.44 -4.05
C ALA A 564 -20.45 34.23 -4.73
N GLY A 565 -19.31 34.44 -4.05
CA GLY A 565 -18.17 35.19 -4.58
C GLY A 565 -18.28 36.70 -4.45
N VAL A 566 -19.26 37.22 -3.70
CA VAL A 566 -19.36 38.65 -3.42
C VAL A 566 -18.52 38.98 -2.19
N PHE A 567 -17.47 39.76 -2.38
CA PHE A 567 -16.61 40.30 -1.33
C PHE A 567 -17.07 41.70 -0.91
N VAL A 568 -17.13 41.96 0.40
CA VAL A 568 -17.53 43.25 0.97
C VAL A 568 -16.35 43.86 1.75
N PRO A 569 -15.60 44.80 1.14
CA PRO A 569 -14.37 45.34 1.75
C PRO A 569 -14.60 46.27 2.96
N ASN A 570 -15.83 46.78 3.14
CA ASN A 570 -16.15 47.75 4.16
C ASN A 570 -15.92 47.21 5.58
N GLY A 571 -15.19 47.99 6.40
CA GLY A 571 -14.89 47.67 7.80
C GLY A 571 -13.70 46.74 8.02
N LEU A 572 -12.99 46.32 6.97
CA LEU A 572 -11.74 45.57 7.09
C LEU A 572 -10.54 46.47 7.37
N ALA A 573 -9.50 45.89 7.96
CA ALA A 573 -8.20 46.52 8.10
C ALA A 573 -7.43 46.47 6.77
N ASP A 574 -6.39 47.29 6.66
CA ASP A 574 -5.39 47.23 5.61
C ASP A 574 -4.55 45.94 5.72
N GLY A 575 -4.24 45.30 4.58
CA GLY A 575 -3.36 44.14 4.54
C GLY A 575 -3.67 43.10 3.46
N MET A 576 -2.96 41.97 3.53
CA MET A 576 -3.18 40.81 2.67
C MET A 576 -4.41 40.02 3.13
N TYR A 577 -5.34 39.81 2.21
CA TYR A 577 -6.49 38.93 2.39
C TYR A 577 -6.40 37.73 1.46
N TYR A 578 -6.91 36.61 1.95
CA TYR A 578 -6.97 35.35 1.21
C TYR A 578 -8.42 34.95 1.02
N THR A 579 -8.75 34.46 -0.16
CA THR A 579 -10.02 33.83 -0.46
C THR A 579 -9.79 32.49 -1.13
N THR A 580 -10.68 31.53 -0.87
CA THR A 580 -10.62 30.20 -1.45
C THR A 580 -11.88 29.98 -2.27
N TYR A 581 -11.73 29.61 -3.54
CA TYR A 581 -12.82 29.12 -4.37
C TYR A 581 -12.80 27.59 -4.32
N ASN A 582 -13.79 27.02 -3.64
CA ASN A 582 -13.93 25.58 -3.45
C ASN A 582 -15.06 25.03 -4.33
N VAL A 583 -14.73 24.23 -5.33
CA VAL A 583 -15.73 23.45 -6.09
C VAL A 583 -16.08 22.23 -5.23
N PRO A 584 -17.33 22.09 -4.72
CA PRO A 584 -17.68 21.07 -3.74
C PRO A 584 -17.32 19.65 -4.20
N GLU A 585 -16.78 18.85 -3.27
CA GLU A 585 -16.29 17.48 -3.49
C GLU A 585 -15.00 17.34 -4.33
N PHE A 586 -14.43 18.42 -4.87
CA PHE A 586 -13.28 18.35 -5.79
C PHE A 586 -12.07 19.20 -5.35
N CYS A 587 -12.07 20.50 -5.67
CA CYS A 587 -10.86 21.31 -5.69
C CYS A 587 -11.04 22.67 -5.05
N ALA A 588 -10.04 23.10 -4.28
CA ALA A 588 -9.96 24.41 -3.65
C ALA A 588 -8.70 25.15 -4.13
N ILE A 589 -8.88 26.26 -4.85
CA ILE A 589 -7.79 27.20 -5.15
C ILE A 589 -7.88 28.38 -4.19
N SER A 590 -6.75 28.82 -3.66
CA SER A 590 -6.67 30.04 -2.86
C SER A 590 -5.97 31.14 -3.64
N ASP A 591 -6.57 32.32 -3.61
CA ASP A 591 -6.08 33.54 -4.25
C ASP A 591 -5.86 34.60 -3.17
N SER A 592 -5.01 35.58 -3.44
CA SER A 592 -4.65 36.62 -2.48
C SER A 592 -4.73 38.00 -3.09
N PHE A 593 -5.35 38.93 -2.36
CA PHE A 593 -5.51 40.31 -2.78
C PHE A 593 -5.19 41.24 -1.62
N VAL A 594 -4.70 42.43 -1.94
CA VAL A 594 -4.47 43.48 -0.95
C VAL A 594 -5.79 44.23 -0.76
N VAL A 595 -6.30 44.29 0.48
CA VAL A 595 -7.26 45.32 0.85
C VAL A 595 -6.46 46.55 1.22
N ASP A 596 -6.52 47.56 0.36
CA ASP A 596 -5.78 48.80 0.54
C ASP A 596 -6.72 49.93 0.98
N ARG A 597 -6.17 50.81 1.79
CA ARG A 597 -6.81 52.03 2.22
C ARG A 597 -5.69 53.05 2.40
N PRO A 598 -5.62 54.10 1.56
CA PRO A 598 -4.58 55.09 1.73
C PRO A 598 -4.65 55.66 3.14
N ASP A 599 -3.50 55.63 3.80
CA ASP A 599 -3.35 56.12 5.14
C ASP A 599 -3.50 57.65 5.09
N ILE A 600 -4.59 58.16 5.67
CA ILE A 600 -4.85 59.59 5.72
C ILE A 600 -5.20 59.96 7.14
N PHE A 601 -4.42 60.91 7.64
CA PHE A 601 -4.67 61.60 8.87
C PHE A 601 -4.86 63.06 8.53
N ALA A 602 -6.09 63.55 8.65
CA ALA A 602 -6.42 64.97 8.44
C ALA A 602 -5.70 65.88 9.46
N GLY A 603 -5.28 65.28 10.57
CA GLY A 603 -4.93 65.93 11.83
C GLY A 603 -5.95 65.56 12.90
N ASN A 604 -5.58 65.68 14.18
CA ASN A 604 -6.54 65.51 15.26
C ASN A 604 -7.63 66.61 15.20
N ASP A 605 -8.82 66.33 15.72
CA ASP A 605 -9.82 67.34 16.07
C ASP A 605 -9.14 68.50 16.80
N THR A 606 -9.11 69.67 16.16
CA THR A 606 -8.27 70.77 16.62
C THR A 606 -9.12 71.82 17.32
N LEU A 607 -9.01 71.81 18.65
CA LEU A 607 -9.64 72.78 19.51
C LEU A 607 -8.71 74.00 19.68
N VAL A 608 -9.22 75.19 19.38
CA VAL A 608 -8.43 76.43 19.29
C VAL A 608 -9.06 77.51 20.16
N CYS A 609 -8.27 78.29 20.91
CA CYS A 609 -8.80 79.44 21.66
C CYS A 609 -9.53 80.40 20.69
N VAL A 610 -10.74 80.86 21.06
CA VAL A 610 -11.67 81.53 20.13
C VAL A 610 -11.05 82.75 19.41
N GLY A 611 -11.20 82.81 18.08
CA GLY A 611 -10.73 83.93 17.24
C GLY A 611 -9.40 83.71 16.52
N ASN A 612 -8.67 82.62 16.78
CA ASN A 612 -7.44 82.27 16.06
C ASN A 612 -7.73 81.43 14.79
N SER A 613 -6.77 81.41 13.85
CA SER A 613 -6.77 80.53 12.67
C SER A 613 -5.78 79.37 12.85
N VAL A 614 -6.03 78.24 12.20
CA VAL A 614 -5.15 77.06 12.27
C VAL A 614 -4.84 76.50 10.88
N ILE A 615 -3.59 76.14 10.64
CA ILE A 615 -3.18 75.40 9.43
C ILE A 615 -3.37 73.91 9.72
N LEU A 616 -4.31 73.28 9.03
CA LEU A 616 -4.50 71.84 8.97
C LEU A 616 -3.57 71.28 7.89
N SER A 617 -2.81 70.26 8.24
CA SER A 617 -1.83 69.60 7.36
C SER A 617 -2.13 68.12 7.33
N ALA A 618 -2.66 67.63 6.21
CA ALA A 618 -3.05 66.23 6.10
C ALA A 618 -1.85 65.35 5.78
N VAL A 619 -1.55 64.37 6.62
CA VAL A 619 -0.43 63.44 6.43
C VAL A 619 -0.92 62.15 5.77
N SER A 620 -0.16 61.70 4.79
CA SER A 620 -0.17 60.32 4.28
C SER A 620 1.29 59.90 4.12
N ASN A 621 1.62 58.67 4.50
CA ASN A 621 2.94 58.09 4.30
C ASN A 621 3.10 57.54 2.87
N SER A 622 1.99 57.44 2.12
CA SER A 622 1.92 56.98 0.74
C SER A 622 1.86 58.15 -0.25
N PRO A 623 2.34 58.00 -1.50
CA PRO A 623 2.21 59.03 -2.52
C PRO A 623 0.74 59.19 -2.94
N VAL A 624 0.08 60.21 -2.39
CA VAL A 624 -1.33 60.53 -2.62
C VAL A 624 -1.55 61.93 -3.20
N THR A 625 -2.70 62.14 -3.83
CA THR A 625 -3.24 63.48 -4.14
C THR A 625 -4.28 63.88 -3.08
N TYR A 626 -4.30 65.15 -2.68
CA TYR A 626 -5.17 65.67 -1.63
C TYR A 626 -6.30 66.56 -2.19
N SER A 627 -7.48 66.50 -1.58
CA SER A 627 -8.63 67.36 -1.85
C SER A 627 -9.34 67.73 -0.55
N TRP A 628 -9.42 69.01 -0.22
CA TRP A 628 -10.11 69.49 1.00
C TRP A 628 -11.50 70.02 0.63
N ASN A 629 -12.54 69.49 1.27
CA ASN A 629 -13.96 69.87 1.06
C ASN A 629 -14.38 69.91 -0.44
N GLY A 630 -13.83 69.02 -1.26
CA GLY A 630 -14.12 68.92 -2.70
C GLY A 630 -13.34 69.89 -3.60
N ILE A 631 -12.41 70.68 -3.04
CA ILE A 631 -11.56 71.60 -3.81
C ILE A 631 -10.22 70.90 -4.10
N ALA A 632 -10.04 70.50 -5.36
CA ALA A 632 -8.77 69.93 -5.82
C ALA A 632 -7.66 71.00 -5.84
N GLY A 633 -6.57 70.76 -5.10
CA GLY A 633 -5.43 71.66 -5.01
C GLY A 633 -4.19 70.93 -4.55
N ASN A 634 -3.07 71.13 -5.26
CA ASN A 634 -1.85 70.31 -5.14
C ASN A 634 -1.02 70.59 -3.87
N ASN A 635 -1.63 71.08 -2.79
CA ASN A 635 -0.97 71.52 -1.57
C ASN A 635 -1.58 70.83 -0.33
N TYR A 636 -0.69 70.16 0.40
CA TYR A 636 -0.79 69.51 1.71
C TYR A 636 -1.55 70.26 2.84
N ASN A 637 -1.82 71.57 2.70
CA ASN A 637 -2.30 72.46 3.76
C ASN A 637 -3.65 73.15 3.47
N TYR A 638 -4.52 73.26 4.48
CA TYR A 638 -5.79 73.99 4.48
C TYR A 638 -5.89 74.89 5.74
N ASN A 639 -6.40 76.12 5.64
CA ASN A 639 -6.32 77.11 6.73
C ASN A 639 -7.68 77.80 7.05
N PRO A 640 -8.55 77.18 7.86
CA PRO A 640 -9.79 77.79 8.33
C PRO A 640 -9.62 78.64 9.60
N MET A 641 -10.57 79.55 9.84
CA MET A 641 -10.69 80.31 11.10
C MET A 641 -11.61 79.59 12.10
N ALA A 642 -11.22 79.51 13.37
CA ALA A 642 -12.00 78.85 14.42
C ALA A 642 -13.11 79.77 14.97
N ILE A 643 -14.32 79.66 14.39
CA ILE A 643 -15.52 80.39 14.81
C ILE A 643 -16.67 79.37 15.01
N GLY A 644 -16.93 78.97 16.25
CA GLY A 644 -17.87 77.89 16.55
C GLY A 644 -17.29 76.52 16.20
N THR A 645 -18.15 75.60 15.74
CA THR A 645 -17.77 74.25 15.31
C THR A 645 -17.94 74.13 13.80
N SER A 646 -16.87 73.75 13.09
CA SER A 646 -16.89 73.51 11.64
C SER A 646 -16.01 72.31 11.28
N ASN A 647 -16.51 71.43 10.41
CA ASN A 647 -15.78 70.23 9.98
C ASN A 647 -14.97 70.52 8.71
N ALA A 648 -13.73 70.03 8.66
CA ALA A 648 -12.90 70.00 7.47
C ALA A 648 -12.66 68.55 7.06
N ILE A 649 -13.09 68.19 5.85
CA ILE A 649 -12.93 66.85 5.29
C ILE A 649 -11.78 66.89 4.30
N VAL A 650 -10.74 66.07 4.51
CA VAL A 650 -9.75 65.78 3.48
C VAL A 650 -10.07 64.43 2.85
N GLN A 651 -10.03 64.38 1.53
CA GLN A 651 -10.06 63.16 0.76
C GLN A 651 -8.70 63.00 0.07
N VAL A 652 -8.18 61.79 0.07
CA VAL A 652 -6.98 61.43 -0.69
C VAL A 652 -7.25 60.34 -1.70
N VAL A 653 -6.47 60.35 -2.77
CA VAL A 653 -6.38 59.26 -3.75
C VAL A 653 -4.91 58.89 -3.94
N ASP A 654 -4.54 57.64 -3.68
CA ASP A 654 -3.19 57.12 -3.90
C ASP A 654 -2.88 56.84 -5.38
N THR A 655 -1.64 56.41 -5.64
CA THR A 655 -1.17 55.97 -6.95
C THR A 655 -1.94 54.80 -7.54
N ASN A 656 -2.67 54.04 -6.72
CA ASN A 656 -3.44 52.88 -7.15
C ASN A 656 -4.92 53.23 -7.43
N GLY A 657 -5.34 54.46 -7.11
CA GLY A 657 -6.70 54.94 -7.31
C GLY A 657 -7.65 54.67 -6.12
N CYS A 658 -7.15 54.13 -5.01
CA CYS A 658 -7.97 53.93 -3.82
C CYS A 658 -8.21 55.26 -3.11
N ILE A 659 -9.40 55.39 -2.52
CA ILE A 659 -9.88 56.63 -1.92
C ILE A 659 -10.08 56.42 -0.42
N ASN A 660 -9.52 57.29 0.39
CA ASN A 660 -9.89 57.40 1.80
C ASN A 660 -10.15 58.87 2.14
N SER A 661 -10.93 59.12 3.18
CA SER A 661 -11.20 60.47 3.66
C SER A 661 -11.23 60.49 5.17
N ASP A 662 -10.55 61.48 5.74
CA ASP A 662 -10.58 61.75 7.17
C ASP A 662 -11.21 63.12 7.41
N THR A 663 -11.88 63.27 8.55
CA THR A 663 -12.67 64.45 8.91
C THR A 663 -12.27 64.90 10.29
N LEU A 664 -11.79 66.15 10.39
CA LEU A 664 -11.52 66.76 11.68
C LEU A 664 -12.46 67.95 11.93
N ALA A 665 -12.91 68.07 13.17
CA ALA A 665 -13.65 69.22 13.67
C ALA A 665 -12.68 70.30 14.15
N VAL A 666 -12.87 71.53 13.67
CA VAL A 666 -12.26 72.73 14.26
C VAL A 666 -13.29 73.36 15.18
N GLN A 667 -12.95 73.50 16.47
CA GLN A 667 -13.83 73.98 17.54
C GLN A 667 -13.16 75.15 18.31
N SER A 668 -13.96 76.02 18.94
CA SER A 668 -13.47 77.22 19.64
C SER A 668 -13.67 77.20 21.16
N HIS A 669 -12.63 77.53 21.96
CA HIS A 669 -12.58 77.33 23.44
C HIS A 669 -12.22 78.59 24.28
N PRO A 670 -12.64 78.71 25.58
CA PRO A 670 -12.31 79.82 26.51
C PRO A 670 -10.95 79.69 27.27
N ILE A 671 -10.61 80.72 28.08
CA ILE A 671 -9.29 80.94 28.77
C ILE A 671 -9.44 80.96 30.33
N PRO A 672 -8.48 80.43 31.15
CA PRO A 672 -8.56 80.28 32.62
C PRO A 672 -7.81 81.35 33.48
N SER A 673 -7.75 81.19 34.83
CA SER A 673 -7.03 82.10 35.78
C SER A 673 -6.44 81.44 37.07
N ALA A 674 -5.28 81.91 37.63
CA ALA A 674 -4.38 81.16 38.56
C ALA A 674 -4.10 81.69 40.03
N ASP A 675 -3.91 80.81 41.07
CA ASP A 675 -3.62 81.14 42.53
C ASP A 675 -3.10 79.97 43.49
N PHE A 676 -2.45 80.18 44.70
CA PHE A 676 -1.95 79.13 45.70
C PHE A 676 -1.39 79.45 47.18
N THR A 677 -1.07 78.44 48.07
CA THR A 677 -0.54 78.45 49.53
C THR A 677 0.42 77.27 50.03
N TYR A 678 1.03 77.17 51.28
CA TYR A 678 2.02 76.08 51.79
C TYR A 678 2.43 75.82 53.34
N LEU A 679 3.22 74.75 53.77
CA LEU A 679 3.75 74.37 55.18
C LEU A 679 5.01 73.36 55.32
N ILE A 680 5.79 73.25 56.47
CA ILE A 680 7.17 72.57 56.69
C ILE A 680 7.32 71.55 57.90
N ASP A 681 8.26 70.55 57.87
CA ASP A 681 8.62 69.51 58.90
C ASP A 681 10.17 69.26 59.10
N CYS A 682 10.62 68.57 60.18
CA CYS A 682 12.03 68.33 60.57
C CYS A 682 12.68 67.04 60.03
N TYR A 683 11.95 65.92 59.94
CA TYR A 683 12.47 64.66 59.35
C TYR A 683 12.37 64.66 57.82
N SER A 684 11.94 65.77 57.23
CA SER A 684 11.58 65.88 55.84
C SER A 684 12.12 67.15 55.23
N THR A 685 12.82 67.00 54.11
CA THR A 685 13.17 68.07 53.19
C THR A 685 11.97 68.63 52.42
N THR A 686 10.74 68.28 52.80
CA THR A 686 9.56 68.42 51.92
C THR A 686 8.54 69.43 52.45
N VAL A 687 8.08 70.30 51.55
CA VAL A 687 7.08 71.35 51.81
C VAL A 687 5.88 71.13 50.89
N ASN A 688 4.68 71.18 51.44
CA ASN A 688 3.44 70.97 50.68
C ASN A 688 2.80 72.31 50.30
N PHE A 689 2.40 72.48 49.03
CA PHE A 689 1.77 73.65 48.43
C PHE A 689 0.41 73.29 47.81
N THR A 690 -0.59 74.20 47.78
CA THR A 690 -1.93 73.95 47.21
C THR A 690 -2.51 75.14 46.44
N SER A 691 -3.02 74.89 45.22
CA SER A 691 -3.63 75.86 44.29
C SER A 691 -5.14 76.09 44.48
N THR A 692 -5.60 77.27 44.09
CA THR A 692 -6.97 77.83 44.25
C THR A 692 -7.58 78.41 42.95
N SER A 693 -7.06 77.99 41.79
CA SER A 693 -7.32 78.52 40.43
C SER A 693 -8.73 78.22 39.84
N THR A 694 -9.21 78.98 38.82
CA THR A 694 -10.59 78.87 38.25
C THR A 694 -10.73 79.08 36.72
N VAL A 695 -11.84 78.59 36.14
CA VAL A 695 -12.23 78.73 34.71
C VAL A 695 -13.76 78.75 34.56
N ASN A 696 -14.29 79.16 33.40
CA ASN A 696 -15.74 79.32 33.17
C ASN A 696 -16.49 77.97 33.30
N PRO A 697 -17.39 77.81 34.31
CA PRO A 697 -17.97 76.51 34.66
C PRO A 697 -18.93 75.93 33.62
N VAL A 698 -19.41 76.72 32.65
CA VAL A 698 -20.29 76.23 31.56
C VAL A 698 -19.59 75.18 30.70
N PHE A 699 -18.26 75.24 30.59
CA PHE A 699 -17.45 74.33 29.78
C PHE A 699 -16.94 73.12 30.58
N ASN A 700 -17.17 73.08 31.90
CA ASN A 700 -16.73 72.03 32.83
C ASN A 700 -15.26 71.61 32.64
N ASP A 701 -14.41 72.59 32.34
CA ASP A 701 -13.01 72.36 31.97
C ASP A 701 -12.13 72.20 33.21
N LEU A 702 -11.12 71.35 33.09
CA LEU A 702 -10.18 71.03 34.14
C LEU A 702 -8.89 71.84 33.95
N LEU A 703 -8.23 72.15 35.07
CA LEU A 703 -7.06 73.01 35.08
C LEU A 703 -5.81 72.19 35.43
N SER A 704 -4.88 72.08 34.49
CA SER A 704 -3.55 71.56 34.76
C SER A 704 -2.70 72.66 35.38
N CYS A 705 -2.15 72.38 36.56
CA CYS A 705 -1.13 73.22 37.17
C CYS A 705 0.23 72.89 36.53
N GLN A 706 1.14 73.84 36.45
CA GLN A 706 2.55 73.58 36.23
C GLN A 706 3.33 74.48 37.18
N TRP A 707 4.03 73.85 38.12
CA TRP A 707 4.75 74.56 39.15
C TRP A 707 6.20 74.83 38.72
N SER A 708 6.92 75.75 39.38
CA SER A 708 8.35 75.98 39.13
C SER A 708 9.08 76.43 40.39
N VAL A 709 10.27 75.89 40.68
CA VAL A 709 11.12 76.34 41.79
C VAL A 709 12.34 77.09 41.28
N ASN A 710 12.53 78.32 41.77
CA ASN A 710 13.59 79.23 41.31
C ASN A 710 13.60 79.42 39.77
N GLY A 711 12.41 79.48 39.17
CA GLY A 711 12.21 79.57 37.72
C GLY A 711 12.35 78.25 36.95
N ASN A 712 12.72 77.15 37.61
CA ASN A 712 12.87 75.84 36.99
C ASN A 712 11.58 75.03 37.17
N PRO A 713 10.89 74.59 36.10
CA PRO A 713 9.60 73.90 36.21
C PRO A 713 9.70 72.59 37.01
N LEU A 714 8.83 72.45 38.00
CA LEU A 714 8.55 71.19 38.68
C LEU A 714 7.58 70.38 37.82
N GLN A 715 7.77 69.06 37.79
CA GLN A 715 6.97 68.18 36.95
C GLN A 715 5.58 67.85 37.52
N SER A 716 5.33 68.11 38.80
CA SER A 716 4.01 67.85 39.40
C SER A 716 2.99 68.85 38.88
N GLN A 717 1.93 68.33 38.24
CA GLN A 717 0.82 69.12 37.68
C GLN A 717 -0.43 69.13 38.57
N ASN A 718 -0.32 68.59 39.78
CA ASN A 718 -1.42 68.53 40.73
C ASN A 718 -1.73 69.92 41.33
N ALA A 719 -2.99 70.11 41.74
CA ALA A 719 -3.38 71.29 42.50
C ALA A 719 -2.64 71.39 43.84
N THR A 720 -2.45 70.26 44.54
CA THR A 720 -1.55 70.15 45.69
C THR A 720 -0.26 69.43 45.28
N ILE A 721 0.89 70.05 45.53
CA ILE A 721 2.21 69.48 45.28
C ILE A 721 3.03 69.43 46.55
N SER A 722 3.92 68.46 46.66
CA SER A 722 5.00 68.46 47.62
C SER A 722 6.31 68.75 46.88
N HIS A 723 7.15 69.62 47.43
CA HIS A 723 8.49 69.84 46.91
C HIS A 723 9.54 69.58 47.98
N THR A 724 10.42 68.63 47.67
CA THR A 724 11.57 68.25 48.48
C THR A 724 12.78 69.05 48.01
N TYR A 725 13.37 69.86 48.89
CA TYR A 725 14.57 70.63 48.53
C TYR A 725 15.82 69.79 48.72
N ASN A 726 16.66 69.78 47.69
CA ASN A 726 17.84 68.91 47.62
C ASN A 726 19.06 69.49 48.39
N GLN A 727 18.94 70.71 48.91
CA GLN A 727 19.91 71.41 49.76
C GLN A 727 19.13 72.31 50.73
N SER A 728 19.69 72.56 51.90
CA SER A 728 19.13 73.47 52.90
C SER A 728 19.43 74.94 52.56
N GLY A 729 18.39 75.79 52.47
CA GLY A 729 18.49 77.22 52.16
C GLY A 729 17.25 77.82 51.47
N LEU A 730 17.33 79.10 51.08
CA LEU A 730 16.23 79.89 50.48
C LEU A 730 15.87 79.50 49.03
N ALA A 731 14.58 79.56 48.68
CA ALA A 731 14.05 79.26 47.34
C ALA A 731 12.68 79.91 47.02
N SER A 732 12.26 79.93 45.76
CA SER A 732 11.00 80.51 45.24
C SER A 732 10.13 79.51 44.46
N MET A 733 8.82 79.75 44.36
CA MET A 733 7.79 78.87 43.79
C MET A 733 6.84 79.61 42.82
N THR A 734 6.57 79.08 41.63
CA THR A 734 5.67 79.62 40.57
C THR A 734 4.59 78.62 40.22
N LEU A 735 3.45 79.09 39.73
CA LEU A 735 2.32 78.30 39.20
C LEU A 735 1.86 78.88 37.85
N VAL A 736 1.86 78.06 36.81
CA VAL A 736 1.19 78.28 35.52
C VAL A 736 -0.09 77.43 35.51
N ILE A 737 -1.20 77.96 35.02
CA ILE A 737 -2.45 77.21 34.83
C ILE A 737 -2.75 77.13 33.33
N THR A 738 -3.06 75.93 32.85
CA THR A 738 -3.52 75.70 31.47
C THR A 738 -4.85 74.98 31.49
N SER A 739 -5.74 75.35 30.58
CA SER A 739 -7.03 74.70 30.37
C SER A 739 -6.80 73.36 29.66
N GLN A 740 -7.19 72.24 30.27
CA GLN A 740 -6.89 70.91 29.72
C GLN A 740 -7.60 70.72 28.38
N ILE A 741 -8.84 71.18 28.29
CA ILE A 741 -9.56 71.34 27.05
C ILE A 741 -9.07 72.67 26.44
N GLY A 742 -8.56 72.66 25.21
CA GLY A 742 -8.24 73.87 24.42
C GLY A 742 -6.87 74.53 24.66
N GLN A 743 -6.11 74.15 25.69
CA GLN A 743 -4.71 74.57 25.91
C GLN A 743 -4.47 76.10 26.05
N CYS A 744 -5.44 76.84 26.59
CA CYS A 744 -5.32 78.28 26.87
C CYS A 744 -4.76 78.50 28.31
N LEU A 745 -3.92 79.53 28.57
CA LEU A 745 -3.04 79.58 29.77
C LEU A 745 -2.93 80.94 30.54
N ASP A 746 -2.54 80.90 31.84
CA ASP A 746 -2.31 82.03 32.80
C ASP A 746 -1.21 81.71 33.90
N THR A 747 -0.68 82.65 34.73
CA THR A 747 0.56 82.42 35.59
C THR A 747 0.82 83.34 36.87
N LEU A 748 1.47 82.84 37.96
CA LEU A 748 1.77 83.52 39.29
C LEU A 748 3.01 83.00 40.14
N THR A 749 3.69 83.75 41.07
CA THR A 749 4.96 83.36 41.83
C THR A 749 5.17 83.86 43.33
N GLN A 750 5.88 83.13 44.25
CA GLN A 750 6.16 83.34 45.75
C GLN A 750 7.53 82.70 46.35
N THR A 751 7.89 82.68 47.70
CA THR A 751 9.29 82.32 48.30
C THR A 751 9.43 81.70 49.77
N LEU A 752 10.41 80.77 50.12
CA LEU A 752 10.63 79.95 51.42
C LEU A 752 12.01 79.15 51.69
N GLU A 753 12.16 78.15 52.64
CA GLU A 753 13.44 77.42 53.14
C GLU A 753 13.33 75.98 53.88
N VAL A 754 14.37 75.06 54.01
CA VAL A 754 14.29 73.53 54.36
C VAL A 754 15.54 72.63 54.93
N PRO A 755 15.42 71.32 55.47
CA PRO A 755 16.44 70.33 56.10
C PRO A 755 17.16 69.05 55.38
N THR A 756 17.34 67.78 55.94
CA THR A 756 18.16 66.51 55.47
C THR A 756 17.92 65.04 56.12
N ASN A 757 18.37 63.82 55.58
CA ASN A 757 18.21 62.36 56.12
C ASN A 757 18.90 61.06 55.39
N PRO A 758 19.52 59.97 56.02
CA PRO A 758 20.17 58.68 55.44
C PRO A 758 19.68 57.16 55.77
N ILE A 759 20.22 56.03 55.16
CA ILE A 759 19.78 54.54 55.26
C ILE A 759 20.89 53.38 55.03
N PRO A 760 20.85 52.14 55.66
CA PRO A 760 21.76 50.92 55.50
C PRO A 760 21.30 49.65 54.64
N SER A 761 22.19 48.66 54.32
CA SER A 761 21.89 47.40 53.50
C SER A 761 22.85 46.15 53.64
N PHE A 762 22.48 44.91 53.19
CA PHE A 762 23.35 43.67 53.07
C PHE A 762 22.97 42.58 51.98
N THR A 763 23.77 41.48 51.79
CA THR A 763 23.58 40.38 50.75
C THR A 763 23.99 38.92 51.17
N TYR A 764 23.57 37.83 50.45
CA TYR A 764 23.99 36.41 50.69
C TYR A 764 24.09 35.43 49.47
N ILE A 765 24.65 34.19 49.66
CA ILE A 765 24.77 33.04 48.70
C ILE A 765 24.57 31.66 49.42
N GLN A 766 23.94 30.64 48.79
CA GLN A 766 23.84 29.23 49.27
C GLN A 766 24.95 28.30 48.70
N LEU A 767 25.37 27.29 49.46
CA LEU A 767 26.20 26.14 49.06
C LEU A 767 25.54 24.78 49.43
N CYS A 768 26.13 23.65 48.98
CA CYS A 768 25.76 22.30 49.43
C CYS A 768 25.85 22.14 50.95
N ASP A 769 25.19 21.11 51.51
CA ASP A 769 25.12 20.86 52.97
C ASP A 769 24.58 22.05 53.80
N TYR A 770 23.71 22.87 53.20
CA TYR A 770 22.96 23.97 53.82
C TYR A 770 23.84 25.11 54.42
N ILE A 771 24.80 25.67 53.67
CA ILE A 771 25.69 26.77 54.14
C ILE A 771 25.42 28.11 53.43
N ALA A 772 25.57 29.26 54.11
CA ALA A 772 25.50 30.60 53.51
C ALA A 772 26.51 31.66 54.06
N ALA A 773 26.76 32.73 53.28
CA ALA A 773 27.72 33.82 53.59
C ALA A 773 27.11 35.24 53.40
N LEU A 774 27.53 36.26 54.17
CA LEU A 774 26.86 37.58 54.37
C LEU A 774 27.81 38.82 54.28
N SER A 775 27.30 40.00 53.86
CA SER A 775 28.07 41.29 53.82
C SER A 775 27.22 42.59 53.80
N GLY A 776 27.57 43.68 54.52
CA GLY A 776 26.77 44.93 54.69
C GLY A 776 27.47 46.30 54.50
N GLN A 777 26.71 47.44 54.50
CA GLN A 777 27.15 48.82 54.10
C GLN A 777 26.40 50.02 54.79
N PHE A 778 27.02 51.21 54.90
CA PHE A 778 26.39 52.52 55.29
C PHE A 778 27.16 53.77 54.73
N PRO A 779 26.52 54.95 54.52
CA PRO A 779 27.18 56.16 53.94
C PRO A 779 28.23 56.85 54.82
N ALA A 780 29.24 57.48 54.19
CA ALA A 780 30.42 58.06 54.86
C ALA A 780 30.33 59.56 55.24
N ASN A 781 29.24 60.24 54.87
CA ASN A 781 29.08 61.69 55.04
C ASN A 781 28.51 62.08 56.43
N GLU A 782 28.09 61.07 57.19
CA GLU A 782 27.36 61.12 58.45
C GLU A 782 28.20 60.41 59.52
N ASN A 783 28.18 60.87 60.77
CA ASN A 783 28.96 60.23 61.84
C ASN A 783 28.24 58.98 62.38
N ILE A 784 28.75 57.79 62.03
CA ILE A 784 28.28 56.50 62.55
C ILE A 784 28.69 56.31 64.01
N LEU A 785 27.77 55.84 64.86
CA LEU A 785 28.02 55.57 66.28
C LEU A 785 28.08 54.08 66.70
N ASN A 786 27.41 53.15 66.00
CA ASN A 786 27.41 51.71 66.35
C ASN A 786 26.96 50.78 65.18
N ILE A 787 27.31 49.48 65.21
CA ILE A 787 26.92 48.43 64.21
C ILE A 787 26.61 47.09 64.93
N THR A 788 25.69 46.24 64.41
CA THR A 788 25.38 44.89 64.96
C THR A 788 24.71 43.94 63.94
N TRP A 789 24.95 42.61 64.02
CA TRP A 789 24.24 41.54 63.29
C TRP A 789 23.46 40.56 64.19
N SER A 790 22.29 40.08 63.73
CA SER A 790 21.51 39.03 64.40
C SER A 790 20.77 38.08 63.46
N ILE A 791 20.55 36.83 63.87
CA ILE A 791 19.58 35.87 63.27
C ILE A 791 18.52 35.54 64.33
N ASP A 792 17.24 35.52 63.96
CA ASP A 792 16.12 35.27 64.89
C ASP A 792 16.18 36.10 66.19
N ASN A 793 16.61 37.37 66.08
CA ASN A 793 16.87 38.32 67.18
C ASN A 793 17.95 37.89 68.21
N GLN A 794 18.79 36.90 67.91
CA GLN A 794 20.00 36.62 68.68
C GLN A 794 21.24 37.19 67.96
N ASN A 795 22.03 37.99 68.68
CA ASN A 795 23.24 38.59 68.13
C ASN A 795 24.31 37.52 67.84
N LEU A 796 24.94 37.62 66.67
CA LEU A 796 26.00 36.69 66.23
C LEU A 796 27.38 37.02 66.83
N GLY A 797 27.52 38.16 67.50
CA GLY A 797 28.68 38.49 68.34
C GLY A 797 29.88 39.12 67.64
N ASP A 798 29.72 39.62 66.42
CA ASP A 798 30.75 40.35 65.67
C ASP A 798 30.18 41.67 65.10
N ASP A 799 30.93 42.77 65.28
CA ASP A 799 30.55 44.13 64.89
C ASP A 799 31.20 44.53 63.54
N SER A 800 31.56 43.54 62.72
CA SER A 800 32.19 43.70 61.40
C SER A 800 31.16 43.83 60.26
N LEU A 801 31.62 44.01 59.02
CA LEU A 801 30.74 44.13 57.84
C LEU A 801 30.56 42.83 57.03
N THR A 802 31.14 41.68 57.43
CA THR A 802 31.11 40.41 56.65
C THR A 802 31.17 39.15 57.53
N TYR A 803 30.32 38.14 57.27
CA TYR A 803 30.17 36.96 58.16
C TYR A 803 29.62 35.71 57.43
N SER A 804 29.91 34.46 57.87
CA SER A 804 29.37 33.22 57.24
C SER A 804 28.81 32.20 58.27
N HIS A 805 27.81 31.41 57.87
CA HIS A 805 27.03 30.54 58.76
C HIS A 805 26.61 29.20 58.10
N GLN A 806 26.56 28.11 58.88
CA GLN A 806 26.05 26.79 58.47
C GLN A 806 24.70 26.51 59.12
N PHE A 807 23.73 26.05 58.33
CA PHE A 807 22.38 25.72 58.76
C PHE A 807 22.22 24.20 58.90
N LEU A 808 21.23 23.77 59.69
CA LEU A 808 21.00 22.35 60.01
C LEU A 808 20.02 21.65 59.04
N SER A 809 19.32 22.43 58.22
CA SER A 809 18.35 21.97 57.23
C SER A 809 18.08 23.05 56.18
N SER A 810 17.44 22.66 55.07
CA SER A 810 16.70 23.57 54.19
C SER A 810 15.63 24.36 54.97
N GLY A 811 15.31 25.56 54.50
CA GLY A 811 14.38 26.49 55.17
C GLY A 811 14.73 27.96 54.94
N THR A 812 13.93 28.85 55.53
CA THR A 812 14.04 30.32 55.43
C THR A 812 14.44 30.92 56.79
N PHE A 813 15.46 31.78 56.83
CA PHE A 813 16.01 32.36 58.06
C PHE A 813 16.11 33.89 58.00
N PRO A 814 15.57 34.66 58.97
CA PRO A 814 15.64 36.13 59.00
C PRO A 814 16.93 36.65 59.64
N VAL A 815 17.61 37.58 58.97
CA VAL A 815 18.90 38.16 59.38
C VAL A 815 18.83 39.70 59.39
N THR A 816 19.41 40.37 60.40
CA THR A 816 19.28 41.83 60.62
C THR A 816 20.64 42.53 60.79
N PHE A 817 20.72 43.79 60.32
CA PHE A 817 21.88 44.71 60.37
C PHE A 817 21.44 46.15 60.79
N ILE A 818 22.16 46.82 61.71
CA ILE A 818 21.69 48.05 62.43
C ILE A 818 22.78 49.15 62.54
N VAL A 819 22.43 50.45 62.44
CA VAL A 819 23.33 51.65 62.46
C VAL A 819 22.66 52.91 63.10
N THR A 820 23.40 53.95 63.58
CA THR A 820 22.84 55.16 64.28
C THR A 820 23.68 56.45 64.08
N ASN A 821 23.05 57.66 64.00
CA ASN A 821 23.69 58.99 63.75
C ASN A 821 23.42 60.09 64.85
N ASP A 822 23.72 61.38 64.54
CA ASP A 822 23.74 62.53 65.47
C ASP A 822 22.49 63.45 65.50
N TYR A 823 21.52 63.30 64.60
CA TYR A 823 20.20 63.97 64.67
C TYR A 823 19.15 63.09 65.41
N PRO A 824 19.52 62.50 66.57
CA PRO A 824 18.87 61.34 67.21
C PRO A 824 18.15 60.29 66.33
N CYS A 825 18.69 59.91 65.17
CA CYS A 825 18.06 58.93 64.28
C CYS A 825 18.77 57.57 64.26
N VAL A 826 17.97 56.49 64.20
CA VAL A 826 18.41 55.08 64.20
C VAL A 826 17.92 54.40 62.92
N TYR A 827 18.75 53.56 62.31
CA TYR A 827 18.48 52.93 61.02
C TYR A 827 18.81 51.42 61.07
N SER A 828 18.00 50.59 60.41
CA SER A 828 18.19 49.13 60.39
C SER A 828 17.59 48.48 59.15
N VAL A 829 18.04 47.27 58.84
CA VAL A 829 17.56 46.45 57.72
C VAL A 829 17.53 44.97 58.13
N THR A 830 16.46 44.27 57.76
CA THR A 830 16.28 42.82 57.97
C THR A 830 15.93 42.16 56.64
N GLN A 831 16.56 41.02 56.34
CA GLN A 831 16.29 40.25 55.12
C GLN A 831 16.33 38.74 55.44
N ASN A 832 15.43 38.00 54.79
CA ASN A 832 15.39 36.53 54.84
C ASN A 832 16.37 35.89 53.84
N ILE A 833 16.87 34.72 54.19
CA ILE A 833 17.71 33.88 53.34
C ILE A 833 17.14 32.46 53.25
N ASP A 834 17.09 31.88 52.05
CA ASP A 834 16.41 30.62 51.72
C ASP A 834 17.39 29.49 51.32
N LEU A 835 17.07 28.25 51.69
CA LEU A 835 17.84 27.02 51.41
C LEU A 835 16.91 25.84 50.99
N ILE A 836 17.27 25.08 49.94
CA ILE A 836 16.41 24.03 49.29
C ILE A 836 16.89 22.55 49.44
N PRO A 837 16.04 21.51 49.17
CA PRO A 837 16.34 20.05 49.32
C PRO A 837 16.62 19.27 48.00
N GLU A 838 16.91 17.94 48.07
CA GLU A 838 17.45 17.06 46.97
C GLU A 838 16.60 15.76 46.69
N GLU A 839 16.73 15.09 45.51
CA GLU A 839 15.86 14.00 44.95
C GLU A 839 16.54 12.59 44.72
N THR A 840 15.81 11.52 44.30
CA THR A 840 16.28 10.10 44.26
C THR A 840 16.07 9.29 42.93
N LEU A 841 16.67 8.07 42.84
CA LEU A 841 16.66 7.20 41.62
C LEU A 841 15.32 6.48 41.33
N GLU A 842 14.55 6.07 42.36
CA GLU A 842 13.33 5.28 42.11
C GLU A 842 12.24 6.09 41.38
N GLU A 843 12.31 7.42 41.53
CA GLU A 843 11.38 8.40 40.99
C GLU A 843 11.63 8.71 39.50
N GLN A 844 12.70 8.15 38.91
CA GLN A 844 13.11 8.39 37.51
C GLN A 844 12.32 7.57 36.48
N THR A 845 12.26 8.06 35.24
CA THR A 845 11.70 7.34 34.09
C THR A 845 12.79 6.99 33.07
N ILE A 846 12.73 5.80 32.46
CA ILE A 846 13.80 5.26 31.58
C ILE A 846 13.17 4.82 30.24
N PRO A 847 13.70 5.27 29.08
CA PRO A 847 13.23 4.83 27.76
C PRO A 847 13.44 3.33 27.49
N ASN A 848 12.60 2.72 26.63
CA ASN A 848 12.56 1.26 26.40
C ASN A 848 12.44 0.81 24.93
N VAL A 849 12.54 1.74 23.98
CA VAL A 849 12.66 1.46 22.53
C VAL A 849 13.80 2.31 22.01
N LEU A 850 14.53 1.85 21.01
CA LEU A 850 15.63 2.56 20.35
C LEU A 850 15.49 2.37 18.84
N THR A 851 15.61 3.46 18.08
CA THR A 851 15.54 3.44 16.61
C THR A 851 16.84 4.04 16.10
N ALA A 852 17.85 3.19 15.92
CA ALA A 852 19.21 3.64 15.63
C ALA A 852 19.42 3.76 14.11
N ASP A 853 18.74 4.73 13.50
CA ASP A 853 18.80 5.05 12.06
C ASP A 853 19.50 6.39 11.75
N GLY A 854 19.83 7.19 12.77
CA GLY A 854 20.65 8.40 12.67
C GLY A 854 19.88 9.70 12.46
N ASP A 855 18.58 9.74 12.75
CA ASP A 855 17.75 10.95 12.63
C ASP A 855 17.91 11.96 13.79
N GLY A 856 18.62 11.58 14.86
CA GLY A 856 18.84 12.36 16.08
C GLY A 856 17.77 12.17 17.16
N VAL A 857 16.77 11.32 16.93
CA VAL A 857 15.62 11.08 17.80
C VAL A 857 15.61 9.62 18.25
N ASN A 858 15.89 9.39 19.54
CA ASN A 858 15.86 8.04 20.12
C ASN A 858 16.90 7.06 19.50
N ASP A 859 17.95 7.62 18.89
CA ASP A 859 19.19 6.94 18.46
C ASP A 859 20.03 6.43 19.64
N ALA A 860 19.92 7.09 20.79
CA ALA A 860 20.71 6.86 21.99
C ALA A 860 19.83 6.76 23.25
N LEU A 861 20.23 5.91 24.19
CA LEU A 861 19.56 5.78 25.49
C LEU A 861 20.09 6.83 26.49
N GLU A 862 19.50 8.02 26.46
CA GLU A 862 19.84 9.17 27.33
C GLU A 862 18.90 9.31 28.54
N MET A 863 19.36 10.03 29.58
CA MET A 863 18.66 10.30 30.84
C MET A 863 18.42 11.81 31.02
N ASP A 864 17.42 12.22 31.81
CA ASP A 864 17.03 13.63 31.97
C ASP A 864 18.04 14.46 32.79
N VAL A 865 18.25 15.71 32.39
CA VAL A 865 19.42 16.55 32.71
C VAL A 865 19.34 17.23 34.07
N ILE A 866 18.13 17.50 34.59
CA ILE A 866 17.94 18.22 35.87
C ILE A 866 18.53 17.46 37.08
N LEU A 867 18.74 16.15 36.96
CA LEU A 867 19.33 15.31 38.01
C LEU A 867 20.78 14.92 37.74
N ASP A 868 21.40 15.46 36.68
CA ASP A 868 22.73 15.02 36.24
C ASP A 868 23.92 15.73 36.91
N GLU A 869 23.69 16.51 37.98
CA GLU A 869 24.75 17.01 38.86
C GLU A 869 24.90 16.21 40.17
N CYS A 870 23.82 15.76 40.83
CA CYS A 870 23.91 15.22 42.21
C CYS A 870 23.90 13.67 42.40
N LEU A 871 23.52 12.86 41.39
CA LEU A 871 23.25 11.42 41.53
C LEU A 871 24.16 10.49 40.68
N GLU A 872 25.05 9.70 41.28
CA GLU A 872 25.97 8.80 40.56
C GLU A 872 25.37 7.41 40.20
N TYR A 873 25.45 6.99 38.92
CA TYR A 873 24.91 5.70 38.45
C TYR A 873 25.74 4.99 37.34
N THR A 874 25.47 3.70 37.13
CA THR A 874 26.02 2.86 36.05
C THR A 874 24.96 1.95 35.41
N MET A 875 25.00 1.75 34.09
CA MET A 875 24.03 0.99 33.28
C MET A 875 24.68 -0.09 32.39
N SER A 876 24.10 -1.30 32.30
CA SER A 876 24.60 -2.44 31.51
C SER A 876 23.51 -3.09 30.65
N ILE A 877 23.83 -3.46 29.40
CA ILE A 877 22.91 -3.97 28.36
C ILE A 877 23.30 -5.38 27.89
N TYR A 878 22.34 -6.29 27.76
CA TYR A 878 22.51 -7.71 27.45
C TYR A 878 21.62 -8.17 26.29
N ASN A 879 22.08 -9.13 25.49
CA ASN A 879 21.29 -9.78 24.43
C ASN A 879 20.37 -10.89 24.97
N ARG A 880 19.48 -11.41 24.12
CA ARG A 880 18.49 -12.46 24.45
C ARG A 880 19.06 -13.76 25.05
N TRP A 881 20.36 -13.99 24.94
CA TRP A 881 21.05 -15.16 25.50
C TRP A 881 21.79 -14.86 26.82
N GLY A 882 21.60 -13.66 27.38
CA GLY A 882 22.23 -13.22 28.63
C GLY A 882 23.66 -12.72 28.49
N ASN A 883 24.20 -12.60 27.27
CA ASN A 883 25.55 -12.08 27.04
C ASN A 883 25.53 -10.55 27.02
N LEU A 884 26.46 -9.91 27.74
CA LEU A 884 26.63 -8.46 27.74
C LEU A 884 27.00 -7.97 26.33
N VAL A 885 26.37 -6.89 25.88
CA VAL A 885 26.66 -6.23 24.59
C VAL A 885 27.16 -4.79 24.75
N TYR A 886 26.78 -4.08 25.82
CA TYR A 886 27.22 -2.69 26.07
C TYR A 886 27.11 -2.30 27.56
N ARG A 887 27.85 -1.28 28.01
CA ARG A 887 27.83 -0.73 29.40
C ARG A 887 28.36 0.72 29.41
N PHE A 888 27.78 1.59 30.23
CA PHE A 888 28.20 2.99 30.42
C PHE A 888 27.80 3.54 31.81
N SER A 889 28.39 4.65 32.25
CA SER A 889 28.06 5.43 33.46
C SER A 889 27.79 6.90 33.11
N ARG A 890 27.32 7.74 34.05
CA ARG A 890 26.95 9.16 33.83
C ARG A 890 27.81 9.92 32.79
N ASN A 891 29.12 9.94 32.98
CA ASN A 891 30.06 10.72 32.16
C ASN A 891 30.61 9.95 30.93
N GLU A 892 29.99 8.83 30.54
CA GLU A 892 30.40 7.97 29.41
C GLU A 892 29.31 7.95 28.32
N THR A 893 29.70 7.62 27.08
CA THR A 893 28.77 7.65 25.94
C THR A 893 27.60 6.66 26.07
N PRO A 894 26.34 7.11 25.88
CA PRO A 894 25.14 6.27 26.02
C PRO A 894 25.06 5.15 24.98
N PHE A 895 24.15 4.20 25.20
CA PHE A 895 23.95 3.04 24.32
C PHE A 895 23.15 3.41 23.06
N THR A 896 23.73 3.16 21.88
CA THR A 896 23.19 3.52 20.55
C THR A 896 22.80 2.32 19.67
N GLY A 897 22.53 1.16 20.27
CA GLY A 897 22.21 -0.05 19.48
C GLY A 897 23.40 -0.69 18.75
N LEU A 898 24.61 -0.21 19.00
CA LEU A 898 25.87 -0.85 18.63
C LEU A 898 26.41 -1.69 19.81
N ASP A 899 27.12 -2.78 19.52
CA ASP A 899 27.88 -3.49 20.57
C ASP A 899 29.15 -2.72 20.97
N SER A 900 29.82 -3.18 22.03
CA SER A 900 31.05 -2.58 22.55
C SER A 900 32.25 -2.62 21.58
N SER A 901 32.13 -3.31 20.44
CA SER A 901 33.10 -3.26 19.32
C SER A 901 32.65 -2.32 18.20
N SER A 902 31.65 -1.46 18.45
CA SER A 902 30.99 -0.59 17.48
C SER A 902 30.32 -1.33 16.32
N LYS A 903 30.03 -2.62 16.47
CA LYS A 903 29.32 -3.38 15.44
C LYS A 903 27.81 -3.26 15.65
N GLU A 904 27.09 -3.04 14.57
CA GLU A 904 25.64 -3.07 14.53
C GLU A 904 25.05 -4.37 15.12
N LEU A 905 24.29 -4.23 16.19
CA LEU A 905 23.44 -5.30 16.72
C LEU A 905 22.24 -5.52 15.80
N SER A 906 21.77 -6.76 15.72
CA SER A 906 20.56 -7.13 14.98
C SER A 906 19.29 -6.60 15.66
N ALA A 907 18.30 -6.15 14.88
CA ALA A 907 16.99 -5.75 15.41
C ALA A 907 16.37 -6.83 16.33
N GLY A 908 15.77 -6.40 17.44
CA GLY A 908 15.19 -7.26 18.45
C GLY A 908 15.29 -6.71 19.88
N VAL A 909 14.86 -7.51 20.85
CA VAL A 909 14.79 -7.13 22.27
C VAL A 909 16.09 -7.44 23.00
N TYR A 910 16.56 -6.45 23.75
CA TYR A 910 17.71 -6.46 24.65
C TYR A 910 17.25 -6.12 26.08
N PHE A 911 18.09 -6.36 27.08
CA PHE A 911 17.74 -6.20 28.50
C PHE A 911 18.75 -5.32 29.23
N TYR A 912 18.30 -4.45 30.13
CA TYR A 912 19.15 -3.50 30.84
C TYR A 912 19.09 -3.65 32.37
N LYS A 913 20.16 -3.19 33.03
CA LYS A 913 20.29 -3.03 34.48
C LYS A 913 20.96 -1.69 34.82
N ILE A 914 20.37 -0.89 35.72
CA ILE A 914 20.95 0.34 36.31
C ILE A 914 21.24 0.10 37.80
N GLU A 915 22.35 0.66 38.30
CA GLU A 915 22.77 0.62 39.69
C GLU A 915 23.23 2.02 40.16
N SER A 916 22.75 2.49 41.32
CA SER A 916 23.14 3.76 41.99
C SER A 916 23.21 3.51 43.50
N GLY A 917 24.40 3.54 44.07
CA GLY A 917 24.60 3.14 45.47
C GLY A 917 24.11 1.71 45.72
N THR A 918 23.12 1.55 46.60
CA THR A 918 22.45 0.26 46.89
C THR A 918 21.20 0.01 46.06
N SER A 919 20.73 0.98 45.27
CA SER A 919 19.48 0.90 44.51
C SER A 919 19.73 0.35 43.11
N VAL A 920 18.91 -0.60 42.68
CA VAL A 920 19.10 -1.36 41.43
C VAL A 920 17.76 -1.49 40.70
N ARG A 921 17.77 -1.27 39.37
CA ARG A 921 16.58 -1.36 38.51
C ARG A 921 16.86 -2.13 37.23
N HIS A 922 15.88 -2.87 36.73
CA HIS A 922 15.98 -3.70 35.52
C HIS A 922 14.88 -3.37 34.52
N GLY A 923 15.11 -3.61 33.24
CA GLY A 923 14.10 -3.47 32.19
C GLY A 923 14.52 -4.11 30.86
N ASN A 924 13.75 -3.81 29.81
CA ASN A 924 14.08 -4.20 28.43
C ASN A 924 14.16 -2.97 27.54
N ILE A 925 14.93 -3.10 26.46
CA ILE A 925 15.03 -2.11 25.39
C ILE A 925 14.96 -2.81 24.04
N THR A 926 14.05 -2.36 23.17
CA THR A 926 13.88 -2.94 21.82
C THR A 926 14.66 -2.10 20.81
N VAL A 927 15.65 -2.70 20.15
CA VAL A 927 16.38 -2.06 19.04
C VAL A 927 15.63 -2.36 17.73
N ILE A 928 15.18 -1.31 17.07
CA ILE A 928 14.50 -1.35 15.76
C ILE A 928 15.45 -0.75 14.72
N ARG A 929 15.51 -1.39 13.54
CA ARG A 929 16.24 -1.00 12.32
C ARG A 929 15.43 -1.44 11.11
#